data_AF-A0A924F634-F1
#
_entry.id   AF-A0A924F634-F1
#
_cell.length_a   1.000
_cell.length_b   1.000
_cell.length_c   1.000
_cell.angle_alpha   90.00
_cell.angle_beta   90.00
_cell.angle_gamma   90.00
#
_symmetry.space_group_name_H-M   'P 1'
#
loop_
_entity.id
_entity.type
_entity.pdbx_description
1 polymer ?
#
loop_
_entity_poly.entity_id
_entity_poly.type
_entity_poly.pdbx_seq_one_letter_code
_entity_poly.pdbx_strand_id
1 'polypeptide(L)'
;MAKFLRDLLDAEEPIFTEALRQLEHASGRTAADTKLIGDIVTKAHENLRQMGLNPAVATGAEVYHGLESRLESDIKRLVKIIGADPDKSEDVQYLVPFMVKAANSVTFNRKVFVIKHESAKNLLRKMPPKALMDKLGYDDIDAMFDHEDFSELYTALRFSEGPEWLNKYDELFETVTPDDYEERDMKIVVMDHNKYVDLAAHFVQKKLHNVTHTKEMGVIVVTPMHAKTMRGLVLKTLPLLFHYMNEVKLYSTFFKLKSKKPHFGKTVVSTLVADPSDASQIVGHKIHWRIIQRYLGKHKEDNISMVAFEPHVQPEDLHWRRAEDLLYELDPELEFWKDRDYVGLMYDGFPVAFNLFDVSFAYSNSEPYENRYAYHFRESLWNEIFVRYMGFKNLASQVLDKLDNSAIAPEKLPVRKPNTAPALQRQNKKHDLLIRRRLIDAAEERLVGVVEEFDAVFEMLSKYPKTVTVFGTARKLDDNGVASNAYHMSRRLSENGFSVVTGGGNGVMEAANKGAYDVGGSSIGLNILLPHEQNLNEYTTDSFQFQHFFGRKVAMTLDASAYLFFAGGFGTLDELFEILALEETFKIPRAPVILIGSDFWGPIDEVIRTVLLERFGTISSDDHKLYKIMDNHDDIMHVINQYEQELNKPK
;
A
#
# COMPACT_ATOMS: atom_id res chain seq x y z
N MET A 1 -28.36 -5.79 -6.50
CA MET A 1 -27.00 -6.17 -6.95
C MET A 1 -26.14 -6.58 -5.75
N ALA A 2 -26.11 -5.78 -4.67
CA ALA A 2 -25.63 -6.17 -3.33
C ALA A 2 -25.86 -7.65 -2.93
N LYS A 3 -27.03 -8.24 -3.23
CA LYS A 3 -27.33 -9.67 -2.98
C LYS A 3 -26.20 -10.64 -3.37
N PHE A 4 -25.50 -10.46 -4.49
CA PHE A 4 -24.43 -11.38 -4.90
C PHE A 4 -23.25 -11.36 -3.93
N LEU A 5 -22.77 -10.16 -3.57
CA LEU A 5 -21.67 -10.00 -2.60
C LEU A 5 -22.11 -10.46 -1.20
N ARG A 6 -23.35 -10.12 -0.81
CA ARG A 6 -23.98 -10.58 0.43
C ARG A 6 -24.00 -12.11 0.53
N ASP A 7 -24.45 -12.80 -0.50
CA ASP A 7 -24.58 -14.27 -0.51
C ASP A 7 -23.20 -14.95 -0.47
N LEU A 8 -22.16 -14.35 -1.07
CA LEU A 8 -20.77 -14.82 -0.95
C LEU A 8 -20.19 -14.62 0.46
N LEU A 9 -20.47 -13.46 1.08
CA LEU A 9 -20.00 -13.07 2.41
C LEU A 9 -20.80 -13.68 3.56
N ASP A 10 -22.01 -14.20 3.30
CA ASP A 10 -23.01 -14.62 4.31
C ASP A 10 -23.45 -13.46 5.22
N ALA A 11 -23.49 -12.24 4.66
CA ALA A 11 -23.69 -11.02 5.42
C ALA A 11 -25.18 -10.74 5.73
N GLU A 12 -25.47 -10.30 6.96
CA GLU A 12 -26.83 -9.99 7.39
C GLU A 12 -27.40 -8.69 6.78
N GLU A 13 -28.72 -8.71 6.52
CA GLU A 13 -29.48 -7.54 6.08
C GLU A 13 -30.31 -6.98 7.24
N PRO A 14 -30.49 -5.64 7.35
CA PRO A 14 -30.12 -4.61 6.36
C PRO A 14 -28.68 -4.08 6.51
N ILE A 15 -27.88 -4.62 7.43
CA ILE A 15 -26.56 -4.09 7.80
C ILE A 15 -25.62 -4.01 6.58
N PHE A 16 -25.56 -5.09 5.79
CA PHE A 16 -24.71 -5.14 4.59
C PHE A 16 -25.07 -4.06 3.56
N THR A 17 -26.35 -3.95 3.18
CA THR A 17 -26.80 -2.94 2.20
C THR A 17 -26.58 -1.50 2.69
N GLU A 18 -26.75 -1.26 4.00
CA GLU A 18 -26.54 0.06 4.58
C GLU A 18 -25.04 0.43 4.66
N ALA A 19 -24.16 -0.52 5.00
CA ALA A 19 -22.71 -0.31 4.97
C ALA A 19 -22.19 0.04 3.55
N LEU A 20 -22.69 -0.66 2.51
CA LEU A 20 -22.35 -0.32 1.12
C LEU A 20 -22.81 1.08 0.72
N ARG A 21 -24.01 1.51 1.13
CA ARG A 21 -24.50 2.88 0.87
C ARG A 21 -23.67 3.94 1.58
N GLN A 22 -23.21 3.66 2.80
CA GLN A 22 -22.35 4.57 3.54
C GLN A 22 -20.97 4.68 2.88
N LEU A 23 -20.40 3.58 2.37
CA LEU A 23 -19.19 3.61 1.53
C LEU A 23 -19.39 4.40 0.23
N GLU A 24 -20.49 4.18 -0.48
CA GLU A 24 -20.83 4.90 -1.71
C GLU A 24 -20.96 6.42 -1.45
N HIS A 25 -21.64 6.80 -0.36
CA HIS A 25 -21.82 8.20 0.03
C HIS A 25 -20.50 8.85 0.50
N ALA A 26 -19.71 8.18 1.33
CA ALA A 26 -18.46 8.72 1.88
C ALA A 26 -17.34 8.82 0.83
N SER A 27 -17.30 7.92 -0.14
CA SER A 27 -16.29 7.92 -1.22
C SER A 27 -16.69 8.73 -2.46
N GLY A 28 -17.99 9.00 -2.64
CA GLY A 28 -18.55 9.54 -3.88
C GLY A 28 -18.46 8.57 -5.07
N ARG A 29 -18.03 7.31 -4.89
CA ARG A 29 -17.86 6.33 -5.97
C ARG A 29 -19.13 5.51 -6.16
N THR A 30 -20.00 5.95 -7.04
CA THR A 30 -21.27 5.26 -7.30
C THR A 30 -21.09 3.89 -7.98
N ALA A 31 -21.86 2.88 -7.55
CA ALA A 31 -21.93 1.54 -8.13
C ALA A 31 -20.58 0.76 -8.21
N ALA A 32 -19.65 1.01 -7.28
CA ALA A 32 -18.37 0.29 -7.24
C ALA A 32 -18.56 -1.21 -6.95
N ASP A 33 -19.59 -1.57 -6.18
CA ASP A 33 -20.05 -2.95 -5.93
C ASP A 33 -20.39 -3.69 -7.24
N THR A 34 -21.09 -3.01 -8.15
CA THR A 34 -21.60 -3.58 -9.40
C THR A 34 -20.46 -3.86 -10.37
N LYS A 35 -19.43 -3.00 -10.38
CA LYS A 35 -18.18 -3.26 -11.10
C LYS A 35 -17.43 -4.46 -10.50
N LEU A 36 -17.33 -4.53 -9.16
CA LEU A 36 -16.67 -5.65 -8.48
C LEU A 36 -17.36 -7.00 -8.77
N ILE A 37 -18.69 -7.07 -8.75
CA ILE A 37 -19.45 -8.26 -9.15
C ILE A 37 -19.09 -8.68 -10.58
N GLY A 38 -19.03 -7.73 -11.52
CA GLY A 38 -18.63 -7.98 -12.90
C GLY A 38 -17.20 -8.53 -13.02
N ASP A 39 -16.26 -7.99 -12.24
CA ASP A 39 -14.87 -8.45 -12.21
C ASP A 39 -14.74 -9.86 -11.62
N ILE A 40 -15.43 -10.16 -10.50
CA ILE A 40 -15.45 -11.49 -9.86
C ILE A 40 -15.96 -12.56 -10.83
N VAL A 41 -17.12 -12.31 -11.46
CA VAL A 41 -17.72 -13.26 -12.42
C VAL A 41 -16.81 -13.43 -13.64
N THR A 42 -16.22 -12.35 -14.15
CA THR A 42 -15.31 -12.42 -15.30
C THR A 42 -14.07 -13.26 -14.98
N LYS A 43 -13.40 -12.98 -13.86
CA LYS A 43 -12.22 -13.73 -13.39
C LYS A 43 -12.55 -15.20 -13.14
N ALA A 44 -13.61 -15.50 -12.39
CA ALA A 44 -14.01 -16.88 -12.14
C ALA A 44 -14.25 -17.63 -13.45
N HIS A 45 -14.98 -17.04 -14.40
CA HIS A 45 -15.19 -17.63 -15.72
C HIS A 45 -13.90 -17.81 -16.54
N GLU A 46 -12.88 -16.98 -16.35
CA GLU A 46 -11.55 -17.17 -16.93
C GLU A 46 -10.83 -18.36 -16.29
N ASN A 47 -10.80 -18.46 -14.96
CA ASN A 47 -10.21 -19.61 -14.27
C ASN A 47 -10.91 -20.93 -14.63
N LEU A 48 -12.26 -20.97 -14.71
CA LEU A 48 -13.01 -22.14 -15.18
C LEU A 48 -12.55 -22.56 -16.58
N ARG A 49 -12.47 -21.62 -17.53
CA ARG A 49 -11.98 -21.92 -18.90
C ARG A 49 -10.53 -22.40 -18.93
N GLN A 50 -9.66 -21.87 -18.08
CA GLN A 50 -8.27 -22.33 -17.96
C GLN A 50 -8.17 -23.76 -17.39
N MET A 51 -9.12 -24.16 -16.55
CA MET A 51 -9.28 -25.55 -16.07
C MET A 51 -10.05 -26.46 -17.05
N GLY A 52 -10.41 -25.97 -18.24
CA GLY A 52 -11.19 -26.72 -19.23
C GLY A 52 -12.69 -26.85 -18.93
N LEU A 53 -13.19 -26.19 -17.88
CA LEU A 53 -14.59 -26.21 -17.47
C LEU A 53 -15.42 -25.17 -18.23
N ASN A 54 -16.67 -25.52 -18.54
CA ASN A 54 -17.62 -24.60 -19.18
C ASN A 54 -18.40 -23.80 -18.12
N PRO A 55 -18.22 -22.47 -17.99
CA PRO A 55 -18.87 -21.67 -16.94
C PRO A 55 -20.40 -21.64 -16.99
N ALA A 56 -21.03 -22.06 -18.08
CA ALA A 56 -22.48 -22.10 -18.19
C ALA A 56 -23.12 -23.36 -17.58
N VAL A 57 -22.34 -24.41 -17.31
CA VAL A 57 -22.85 -25.74 -16.88
C VAL A 57 -22.03 -26.44 -15.81
N ALA A 58 -20.82 -25.95 -15.49
CA ALA A 58 -19.95 -26.56 -14.47
C ALA A 58 -20.65 -26.58 -13.10
N THR A 59 -20.63 -27.74 -12.45
CA THR A 59 -21.10 -27.94 -11.08
C THR A 59 -20.07 -27.47 -10.06
N GLY A 60 -20.50 -27.20 -8.82
CA GLY A 60 -19.59 -26.76 -7.77
C GLY A 60 -18.51 -27.81 -7.44
N ALA A 61 -18.85 -29.10 -7.51
CA ALA A 61 -17.92 -30.20 -7.32
C ALA A 61 -16.87 -30.28 -8.45
N GLU A 62 -17.25 -30.09 -9.71
CA GLU A 62 -16.29 -30.01 -10.83
C GLU A 62 -15.34 -28.82 -10.68
N VAL A 63 -15.83 -27.66 -10.25
CA VAL A 63 -14.99 -26.48 -9.99
C VAL A 63 -14.04 -26.72 -8.82
N TYR A 64 -14.52 -27.32 -7.73
CA TYR A 64 -13.71 -27.64 -6.55
C TYR A 64 -12.57 -28.62 -6.87
N HIS A 65 -12.89 -29.77 -7.46
CA HIS A 65 -11.87 -30.77 -7.83
C HIS A 65 -10.97 -30.28 -8.99
N GLY A 66 -11.47 -29.39 -9.87
CA GLY A 66 -10.66 -28.69 -10.85
C GLY A 66 -9.58 -27.81 -10.20
N LEU A 67 -9.94 -27.07 -9.15
CA LEU A 67 -9.00 -26.25 -8.36
C LEU A 67 -7.99 -27.12 -7.60
N GLU A 68 -8.42 -28.24 -7.00
CA GLU A 68 -7.51 -29.21 -6.38
C GLU A 68 -6.52 -29.80 -7.39
N SER A 69 -6.99 -30.21 -8.57
CA SER A 69 -6.14 -30.77 -9.63
C SER A 69 -5.15 -29.73 -10.18
N ARG A 70 -5.58 -28.48 -10.30
CA ARG A 70 -4.71 -27.35 -10.66
C ARG A 70 -3.62 -27.14 -9.60
N LEU A 71 -4.01 -27.09 -8.33
CA LEU A 71 -3.10 -26.95 -7.20
C LEU A 71 -2.07 -28.10 -7.15
N GLU A 72 -2.49 -29.34 -7.37
CA GLU A 72 -1.59 -30.50 -7.41
C GLU A 72 -0.52 -30.37 -8.51
N SER A 73 -0.89 -29.86 -9.68
CA SER A 73 0.06 -29.58 -10.76
C SER A 73 1.05 -28.48 -10.37
N ASP A 74 0.55 -27.40 -9.75
CA ASP A 74 1.38 -26.28 -9.31
C ASP A 74 2.36 -26.70 -8.18
N ILE A 75 1.94 -27.55 -7.24
CA ILE A 75 2.81 -28.16 -6.21
C ILE A 75 3.94 -28.95 -6.85
N LYS A 76 3.63 -29.83 -7.83
CA LYS A 76 4.64 -30.67 -8.52
C LYS A 76 5.66 -29.84 -9.30
N ARG A 77 5.28 -28.65 -9.78
CA ARG A 77 6.19 -27.70 -10.43
C ARG A 77 7.04 -26.96 -9.40
N LEU A 78 6.42 -26.41 -8.35
CA LEU A 78 7.11 -25.70 -7.27
C LEU A 78 8.17 -26.55 -6.56
N VAL A 79 7.89 -27.82 -6.27
CA VAL A 79 8.88 -28.74 -5.66
C VAL A 79 10.17 -28.81 -6.49
N LYS A 80 10.05 -28.81 -7.82
CA LYS A 80 11.21 -28.77 -8.73
C LYS A 80 11.90 -27.41 -8.74
N ILE A 81 11.13 -26.32 -8.74
CA ILE A 81 11.65 -24.94 -8.73
C ILE A 81 12.48 -24.67 -7.46
N ILE A 82 12.01 -25.09 -6.29
CA ILE A 82 12.77 -24.96 -5.03
C ILE A 82 13.99 -25.91 -4.95
N GLY A 83 14.17 -26.79 -5.94
CA GLY A 83 15.29 -27.72 -6.04
C GLY A 83 15.16 -29.00 -5.22
N ALA A 84 13.93 -29.36 -4.82
CA ALA A 84 13.63 -30.56 -4.05
C ALA A 84 13.24 -31.75 -4.95
N ASP A 85 13.44 -32.96 -4.44
CA ASP A 85 13.08 -34.22 -5.07
C ASP A 85 11.54 -34.41 -5.12
N PRO A 86 10.92 -34.53 -6.31
CA PRO A 86 9.48 -34.77 -6.44
C PRO A 86 8.98 -36.04 -5.75
N ASP A 87 9.81 -37.08 -5.63
CA ASP A 87 9.44 -38.33 -4.95
C ASP A 87 9.37 -38.16 -3.41
N LYS A 88 9.81 -37.00 -2.91
CA LYS A 88 9.75 -36.58 -1.50
C LYS A 88 8.91 -35.31 -1.32
N SER A 89 8.02 -35.03 -2.26
CA SER A 89 7.12 -33.85 -2.28
C SER A 89 6.11 -33.78 -1.12
N GLU A 90 6.09 -34.76 -0.22
CA GLU A 90 5.31 -34.72 1.02
C GLU A 90 6.16 -34.84 2.29
N ASP A 91 7.47 -35.13 2.23
CA ASP A 91 8.32 -35.31 3.41
C ASP A 91 8.59 -33.97 4.11
N VAL A 92 8.07 -33.83 5.33
CA VAL A 92 8.06 -32.56 6.07
C VAL A 92 9.46 -32.11 6.45
N GLN A 93 10.29 -33.02 6.98
CA GLN A 93 11.64 -32.67 7.42
C GLN A 93 12.56 -32.40 6.22
N TYR A 94 12.39 -33.15 5.14
CA TYR A 94 13.15 -32.97 3.91
C TYR A 94 12.83 -31.63 3.23
N LEU A 95 11.55 -31.23 3.11
CA LEU A 95 11.15 -30.06 2.34
C LEU A 95 11.37 -28.72 3.05
N VAL A 96 11.26 -28.66 4.37
CA VAL A 96 11.36 -27.40 5.13
C VAL A 96 12.62 -26.56 4.80
N PRO A 97 13.84 -27.14 4.74
CA PRO A 97 15.03 -26.40 4.32
C PRO A 97 14.94 -25.80 2.91
N PHE A 98 14.31 -26.48 1.94
CA PHE A 98 14.14 -25.96 0.58
C PHE A 98 13.13 -24.81 0.53
N MET A 99 12.02 -24.92 1.27
CA MET A 99 11.03 -23.84 1.36
C MET A 99 11.61 -22.60 2.03
N VAL A 100 12.38 -22.76 3.11
CA VAL A 100 13.07 -21.65 3.78
C VAL A 100 14.16 -21.03 2.88
N LYS A 101 14.88 -21.85 2.10
CA LYS A 101 15.82 -21.34 1.09
C LYS A 101 15.11 -20.52 0.01
N ALA A 102 13.99 -21.00 -0.53
CA ALA A 102 13.19 -20.30 -1.52
C ALA A 102 12.60 -18.99 -0.98
N ALA A 103 12.07 -19.00 0.24
CA ALA A 103 11.59 -17.80 0.93
C ALA A 103 12.71 -16.78 1.22
N ASN A 104 13.97 -17.23 1.31
CA ASN A 104 15.13 -16.35 1.44
C ASN A 104 15.68 -15.81 0.10
N SER A 105 15.36 -16.44 -1.04
CA SER A 105 15.87 -16.03 -2.36
C SER A 105 15.03 -14.98 -3.09
N VAL A 106 13.78 -14.73 -2.69
CA VAL A 106 12.93 -13.69 -3.31
C VAL A 106 13.40 -12.27 -3.00
N THR A 107 13.09 -11.34 -3.90
CA THR A 107 13.47 -9.93 -3.85
C THR A 107 12.60 -9.18 -2.86
N PHE A 108 13.05 -9.11 -1.60
CA PHE A 108 12.29 -8.48 -0.52
C PHE A 108 13.16 -7.59 0.39
N ASN A 109 12.65 -6.41 0.77
CA ASN A 109 13.35 -5.51 1.68
C ASN A 109 13.28 -6.02 3.13
N ARG A 110 14.24 -6.86 3.52
CA ARG A 110 14.34 -7.52 4.83
C ARG A 110 14.68 -6.60 6.00
N LYS A 111 15.08 -5.33 5.80
CA LYS A 111 15.42 -4.42 6.89
C LYS A 111 14.22 -4.12 7.78
N VAL A 112 14.34 -4.41 9.07
CA VAL A 112 13.31 -4.22 10.09
C VAL A 112 13.90 -3.56 11.33
N PHE A 113 13.18 -2.56 11.84
CA PHE A 113 13.32 -1.97 13.17
C PHE A 113 12.55 -2.82 14.20
N VAL A 114 13.27 -3.46 15.12
CA VAL A 114 12.77 -4.50 16.05
C VAL A 114 13.57 -4.49 17.36
N ILE A 115 13.07 -5.14 18.42
CA ILE A 115 13.72 -5.13 19.73
C ILE A 115 15.11 -5.80 19.68
N LYS A 116 16.08 -5.21 20.38
CA LYS A 116 17.42 -5.77 20.58
C LYS A 116 17.33 -7.05 21.40
N HIS A 117 18.18 -8.03 21.08
CA HIS A 117 18.26 -9.28 21.84
C HIS A 117 18.53 -9.05 23.33
N GLU A 118 19.45 -8.15 23.69
CA GLU A 118 19.73 -7.88 25.11
C GLU A 118 18.57 -7.16 25.82
N SER A 119 17.83 -6.28 25.15
CA SER A 119 16.61 -5.69 25.73
C SER A 119 15.53 -6.76 25.94
N ALA A 120 15.33 -7.68 24.99
CA ALA A 120 14.41 -8.81 25.13
C ALA A 120 14.82 -9.80 26.25
N LYS A 121 16.12 -10.13 26.35
CA LYS A 121 16.68 -10.91 27.47
C LYS A 121 16.45 -10.21 28.80
N ASN A 122 16.63 -8.89 28.88
CA ASN A 122 16.38 -8.11 30.10
C ASN A 122 14.90 -8.14 30.53
N LEU A 123 13.95 -8.20 29.59
CA LEU A 123 12.53 -8.43 29.93
C LEU A 123 12.33 -9.86 30.49
N LEU A 124 12.94 -10.88 29.87
CA LEU A 124 12.88 -12.26 30.36
C LEU A 124 13.59 -12.46 31.72
N ARG A 125 14.67 -11.72 32.02
CA ARG A 125 15.30 -11.72 33.36
C ARG A 125 14.37 -11.15 34.44
N LYS A 126 13.49 -10.20 34.11
CA LYS A 126 12.44 -9.69 35.02
C LYS A 126 11.34 -10.72 35.28
N MET A 127 11.03 -11.55 34.29
CA MET A 127 9.99 -12.58 34.35
C MET A 127 10.45 -13.87 33.67
N PRO A 128 11.21 -14.75 34.37
CA PRO A 128 11.76 -15.97 33.78
C PRO A 128 10.68 -16.96 33.32
N PRO A 129 10.83 -17.58 32.13
CA PRO A 129 9.87 -18.54 31.57
C PRO A 129 10.11 -19.94 32.15
N LYS A 130 9.54 -20.19 33.34
CA LYS A 130 9.82 -21.41 34.11
C LYS A 130 9.43 -22.69 33.39
N ALA A 131 8.29 -22.71 32.69
CA ALA A 131 7.85 -23.93 32.00
C ALA A 131 8.75 -24.26 30.79
N LEU A 132 9.29 -23.24 30.11
CA LEU A 132 10.32 -23.43 29.09
C LEU A 132 11.63 -23.95 29.68
N MET A 133 12.09 -23.29 30.75
CA MET A 133 13.32 -23.64 31.47
C MET A 133 13.30 -25.10 31.98
N ASP A 134 12.22 -25.51 32.65
CA ASP A 134 12.01 -26.88 33.12
C ASP A 134 12.02 -27.91 31.97
N LYS A 135 11.41 -27.58 30.82
CA LYS A 135 11.33 -28.48 29.65
C LYS A 135 12.66 -28.60 28.89
N LEU A 136 13.48 -27.55 28.89
CA LEU A 136 14.82 -27.54 28.30
C LEU A 136 15.92 -28.03 29.27
N GLY A 137 15.64 -28.08 30.58
CA GLY A 137 16.55 -28.58 31.61
C GLY A 137 17.51 -27.54 32.19
N TYR A 138 17.08 -26.29 32.31
CA TYR A 138 17.87 -25.17 32.84
C TYR A 138 17.29 -24.60 34.15
N ASP A 139 18.09 -24.57 35.21
CA ASP A 139 17.74 -23.87 36.46
C ASP A 139 18.08 -22.36 36.42
N ASP A 140 18.97 -21.94 35.50
CA ASP A 140 19.44 -20.57 35.33
C ASP A 140 19.13 -20.04 33.92
N ILE A 141 18.65 -18.79 33.87
CA ILE A 141 18.19 -18.16 32.64
C ILE A 141 19.34 -17.67 31.76
N ASP A 142 20.46 -17.23 32.36
CA ASP A 142 21.62 -16.77 31.61
C ASP A 142 22.37 -17.97 31.00
N ALA A 143 22.51 -19.07 31.74
CA ALA A 143 22.96 -20.35 31.19
C ALA A 143 22.10 -20.83 30.01
N MET A 144 20.77 -20.66 30.05
CA MET A 144 19.88 -20.97 28.94
C MET A 144 20.16 -20.06 27.72
N PHE A 145 20.35 -18.76 27.93
CA PHE A 145 20.65 -17.79 26.85
C PHE A 145 22.00 -18.02 26.16
N ASP A 146 22.97 -18.61 26.84
CA ASP A 146 24.31 -18.88 26.29
C ASP A 146 24.38 -20.18 25.47
N HIS A 147 23.42 -21.10 25.64
CA HIS A 147 23.44 -22.44 25.02
C HIS A 147 22.33 -22.70 23.99
N GLU A 148 21.29 -21.87 23.95
CA GLU A 148 20.14 -22.01 23.04
C GLU A 148 20.08 -20.90 21.97
N ASP A 149 19.51 -21.17 20.79
CA ASP A 149 19.20 -20.10 19.85
C ASP A 149 18.10 -19.22 20.44
N PHE A 150 18.44 -17.95 20.69
CA PHE A 150 17.54 -17.02 21.34
C PHE A 150 16.25 -16.76 20.55
N SER A 151 16.26 -16.92 19.22
CA SER A 151 15.08 -16.75 18.36
C SER A 151 14.11 -17.92 18.52
N GLU A 152 14.63 -19.15 18.61
CA GLU A 152 13.85 -20.35 18.90
C GLU A 152 13.26 -20.28 20.31
N LEU A 153 14.10 -20.01 21.31
CA LEU A 153 13.71 -19.84 22.72
C LEU A 153 12.60 -18.80 22.88
N TYR A 154 12.79 -17.61 22.29
CA TYR A 154 11.81 -16.53 22.38
C TYR A 154 10.47 -16.89 21.72
N THR A 155 10.49 -17.65 20.64
CA THR A 155 9.27 -18.15 20.00
C THR A 155 8.61 -19.25 20.82
N ALA A 156 9.40 -20.13 21.45
CA ALA A 156 8.94 -21.24 22.26
C ALA A 156 8.11 -20.80 23.48
N LEU A 157 8.33 -19.57 24.00
CA LEU A 157 7.49 -18.93 25.02
C LEU A 157 5.99 -19.06 24.73
N ARG A 158 5.60 -18.91 23.46
CA ARG A 158 4.19 -18.97 22.99
C ARG A 158 3.60 -20.39 23.01
N PHE A 159 4.42 -21.40 23.26
CA PHE A 159 4.04 -22.82 23.31
C PHE A 159 4.21 -23.41 24.71
N SER A 160 5.21 -22.96 25.47
CA SER A 160 5.50 -23.42 26.83
C SER A 160 4.72 -22.67 27.91
N GLU A 161 4.57 -21.34 27.77
CA GLU A 161 3.96 -20.50 28.80
C GLU A 161 2.46 -20.30 28.53
N GLY A 162 1.67 -20.23 29.61
CA GLY A 162 0.21 -20.07 29.51
C GLY A 162 -0.21 -18.65 29.12
N PRO A 163 -1.46 -18.43 28.65
CA PRO A 163 -1.96 -17.11 28.26
C PRO A 163 -1.83 -16.03 29.36
N GLU A 164 -2.01 -16.40 30.63
CA GLU A 164 -1.81 -15.48 31.76
C GLU A 164 -0.37 -15.01 31.93
N TRP A 165 0.62 -15.85 31.57
CA TRP A 165 2.03 -15.48 31.60
C TRP A 165 2.35 -14.58 30.42
N LEU A 166 1.88 -14.93 29.21
CA LEU A 166 2.10 -14.15 27.99
C LEU A 166 1.55 -12.73 28.12
N ASN A 167 0.30 -12.56 28.58
CA ASN A 167 -0.30 -11.24 28.76
C ASN A 167 0.50 -10.36 29.76
N LYS A 168 0.97 -10.94 30.87
CA LYS A 168 1.82 -10.25 31.87
C LYS A 168 3.22 -9.96 31.35
N TYR A 169 3.75 -10.81 30.48
CA TYR A 169 5.03 -10.58 29.81
C TYR A 169 4.92 -9.42 28.81
N ASP A 170 3.82 -9.35 28.06
CA ASP A 170 3.54 -8.25 27.14
C ASP A 170 3.46 -6.90 27.88
N GLU A 171 2.85 -6.84 29.08
CA GLU A 171 2.86 -5.62 29.93
C GLU A 171 4.26 -5.06 30.19
N LEU A 172 5.31 -5.90 30.22
CA LEU A 172 6.70 -5.44 30.43
C LEU A 172 7.21 -4.56 29.28
N PHE A 173 6.64 -4.67 28.08
CA PHE A 173 6.95 -3.79 26.95
C PHE A 173 6.49 -2.33 27.17
N GLU A 174 5.65 -2.02 28.16
CA GLU A 174 5.39 -0.61 28.53
C GLU A 174 6.70 0.11 28.92
N THR A 175 7.70 -0.64 29.40
CA THR A 175 8.99 -0.12 29.84
C THR A 175 10.03 0.10 28.72
N VAL A 176 9.76 -0.32 27.48
CA VAL A 176 10.73 -0.19 26.37
C VAL A 176 10.70 1.19 25.72
N THR A 177 11.86 1.58 25.21
CA THR A 177 12.11 2.85 24.53
C THR A 177 12.54 2.61 23.07
N PRO A 178 12.54 3.64 22.20
CA PRO A 178 13.15 3.53 20.87
C PRO A 178 14.62 3.06 20.89
N ASP A 179 15.36 3.33 21.98
CA ASP A 179 16.76 2.92 22.13
C ASP A 179 16.91 1.43 22.46
N ASP A 180 15.83 0.74 22.86
CA ASP A 180 15.80 -0.72 23.02
C ASP A 180 15.63 -1.46 21.68
N TYR A 181 15.45 -0.72 20.58
CA TYR A 181 15.22 -1.25 19.24
C TYR A 181 16.44 -1.00 18.32
N GLU A 182 16.61 -1.85 17.33
CA GLU A 182 17.69 -1.81 16.34
C GLU A 182 17.16 -2.08 14.93
N GLU A 183 17.89 -1.62 13.92
CA GLU A 183 17.65 -2.02 12.53
C GLU A 183 18.51 -3.23 12.17
N ARG A 184 17.85 -4.31 11.73
CA ARG A 184 18.49 -5.57 11.32
C ARG A 184 17.71 -6.24 10.21
N ASP A 185 18.27 -7.27 9.59
CA ASP A 185 17.51 -8.07 8.62
C ASP A 185 16.62 -9.08 9.33
N MET A 186 15.37 -9.19 8.89
CA MET A 186 14.44 -10.22 9.36
C MET A 186 14.97 -11.62 9.03
N LYS A 187 14.66 -12.59 9.89
CA LYS A 187 15.15 -13.97 9.78
C LYS A 187 14.01 -14.96 9.66
N ILE A 188 14.21 -16.00 8.86
CA ILE A 188 13.39 -17.20 8.85
C ILE A 188 14.22 -18.31 9.52
N VAL A 189 13.73 -18.83 10.64
CA VAL A 189 14.39 -19.86 11.46
C VAL A 189 13.61 -21.17 11.35
N VAL A 190 14.32 -22.30 11.29
CA VAL A 190 13.73 -23.64 11.45
C VAL A 190 14.05 -24.09 12.85
N MET A 191 13.03 -24.32 13.68
CA MET A 191 13.24 -24.78 15.06
C MET A 191 13.81 -26.20 15.11
N ASP A 192 14.66 -26.48 16.09
CA ASP A 192 15.16 -27.83 16.35
C ASP A 192 14.00 -28.80 16.61
N HIS A 193 13.96 -29.84 15.78
CA HIS A 193 12.87 -30.80 15.81
C HIS A 193 12.84 -31.61 17.12
N ASN A 194 14.00 -32.03 17.62
CA ASN A 194 14.08 -32.90 18.79
C ASN A 194 13.77 -32.15 20.09
N LYS A 195 14.14 -30.86 20.18
CA LYS A 195 13.83 -30.01 21.33
C LYS A 195 12.36 -29.59 21.38
N TYR A 196 11.80 -29.16 20.25
CA TYR A 196 10.55 -28.39 20.25
C TYR A 196 9.31 -29.10 19.69
N VAL A 197 9.41 -30.32 19.12
CA VAL A 197 8.24 -30.99 18.51
C VAL A 197 7.07 -31.21 19.48
N ASP A 198 7.34 -31.66 20.71
CA ASP A 198 6.30 -31.85 21.74
C ASP A 198 5.63 -30.51 22.13
N LEU A 199 6.43 -29.45 22.26
CA LEU A 199 5.95 -28.11 22.64
C LEU A 199 5.06 -27.52 21.54
N ALA A 200 5.54 -27.58 20.29
CA ALA A 200 4.81 -27.09 19.13
C ALA A 200 3.59 -27.94 18.76
N ALA A 201 3.48 -29.19 19.26
CA ALA A 201 2.43 -30.14 18.87
C ALA A 201 1.00 -29.56 19.02
N HIS A 202 0.70 -28.92 20.17
CA HIS A 202 -0.61 -28.31 20.38
C HIS A 202 -0.85 -27.11 19.45
N PHE A 203 0.18 -26.28 19.20
CA PHE A 203 0.07 -25.18 18.23
C PHE A 203 -0.22 -25.72 16.83
N VAL A 204 0.55 -26.70 16.36
CA VAL A 204 0.38 -27.31 15.02
C VAL A 204 -0.99 -27.97 14.88
N GLN A 205 -1.43 -28.75 15.88
CA GLN A 205 -2.77 -29.36 15.88
C GLN A 205 -3.87 -28.31 15.89
N LYS A 206 -3.72 -27.24 16.69
CA LYS A 206 -4.71 -26.17 16.81
C LYS A 206 -4.75 -25.26 15.60
N LYS A 207 -3.63 -24.98 14.94
CA LYS A 207 -3.52 -24.03 13.81
C LYS A 207 -3.57 -24.69 12.44
N LEU A 208 -3.38 -26.01 12.38
CA LEU A 208 -3.30 -26.80 11.14
C LEU A 208 -2.11 -26.43 10.23
N HIS A 209 -1.24 -25.49 10.62
CA HIS A 209 -0.01 -25.10 9.93
C HIS A 209 1.17 -25.04 10.91
N ASN A 210 2.39 -24.98 10.37
CA ASN A 210 3.65 -25.07 11.11
C ASN A 210 4.56 -23.84 10.99
N VAL A 211 3.99 -22.70 10.65
CA VAL A 211 4.70 -21.42 10.59
C VAL A 211 4.11 -20.46 11.61
N THR A 212 4.95 -19.66 12.26
CA THR A 212 4.59 -18.57 13.17
C THR A 212 5.62 -17.45 13.04
N HIS A 213 5.50 -16.38 13.81
CA HIS A 213 6.46 -15.27 13.85
C HIS A 213 6.38 -14.50 15.17
N THR A 214 7.45 -13.78 15.48
CA THR A 214 7.57 -12.82 16.58
C THR A 214 7.81 -11.44 15.96
N LYS A 215 6.75 -10.62 15.88
CA LYS A 215 6.72 -9.32 15.17
C LYS A 215 7.76 -8.36 15.76
N GLU A 216 7.73 -8.29 17.08
CA GLU A 216 8.62 -7.57 17.99
C GLU A 216 10.11 -7.84 17.76
N MET A 217 10.46 -9.07 17.36
CA MET A 217 11.85 -9.54 17.18
C MET A 217 12.28 -9.62 15.70
N GLY A 218 11.36 -9.52 14.74
CA GLY A 218 11.70 -9.64 13.32
C GLY A 218 12.01 -11.06 12.85
N VAL A 219 11.46 -12.07 13.54
CA VAL A 219 11.75 -13.49 13.27
C VAL A 219 10.47 -14.21 12.87
N ILE A 220 10.57 -15.00 11.80
CA ILE A 220 9.57 -15.95 11.32
C ILE A 220 10.11 -17.34 11.60
N VAL A 221 9.27 -18.24 12.09
CA VAL A 221 9.70 -19.55 12.58
C VAL A 221 8.88 -20.66 11.96
N VAL A 222 9.57 -21.61 11.35
CA VAL A 222 9.00 -22.90 10.94
C VAL A 222 9.13 -23.86 12.12
N THR A 223 8.00 -24.13 12.78
CA THR A 223 7.90 -25.02 13.92
C THR A 223 7.94 -26.49 13.48
N PRO A 224 8.53 -27.41 14.26
CA PRO A 224 8.48 -28.83 13.99
C PRO A 224 7.08 -29.43 14.16
N MET A 225 6.84 -30.57 13.49
CA MET A 225 5.58 -31.31 13.50
C MET A 225 5.87 -32.81 13.70
N HIS A 226 5.04 -33.54 14.47
CA HIS A 226 5.14 -35.00 14.53
C HIS A 226 4.78 -35.70 13.19
N ALA A 227 4.03 -35.03 12.32
CA ALA A 227 3.71 -35.52 10.99
C ALA A 227 4.98 -35.64 10.14
N LYS A 228 5.31 -36.86 9.71
CA LYS A 228 6.45 -37.11 8.81
C LYS A 228 6.14 -36.71 7.36
N THR A 229 4.88 -36.87 6.95
CA THR A 229 4.40 -36.52 5.62
C THR A 229 3.21 -35.57 5.68
N MET A 230 3.13 -34.64 4.72
CA MET A 230 1.99 -33.74 4.52
C MET A 230 1.78 -33.46 3.04
N ARG A 231 0.62 -33.89 2.51
CA ARG A 231 0.16 -33.56 1.16
C ARG A 231 0.09 -32.05 0.97
N GLY A 232 0.67 -31.54 -0.12
CA GLY A 232 0.60 -30.12 -0.49
C GLY A 232 1.38 -29.14 0.39
N LEU A 233 2.30 -29.62 1.24
CA LEU A 233 3.07 -28.80 2.19
C LEU A 233 3.67 -27.52 1.57
N VAL A 234 4.19 -27.58 0.34
CA VAL A 234 4.83 -26.43 -0.31
C VAL A 234 3.88 -25.24 -0.49
N LEU A 235 2.68 -25.46 -1.05
CA LEU A 235 1.66 -24.39 -1.19
C LEU A 235 0.86 -24.13 0.09
N LYS A 236 1.25 -24.73 1.22
CA LYS A 236 0.73 -24.43 2.56
C LYS A 236 1.72 -23.57 3.34
N THR A 237 2.98 -24.00 3.43
CA THR A 237 4.04 -23.36 4.22
C THR A 237 4.65 -22.15 3.50
N LEU A 238 4.90 -22.21 2.19
CA LEU A 238 5.58 -21.13 1.49
C LEU A 238 4.74 -19.84 1.38
N PRO A 239 3.43 -19.89 1.06
CA PRO A 239 2.58 -18.69 1.13
C PRO A 239 2.53 -18.06 2.53
N LEU A 240 2.51 -18.89 3.60
CA LEU A 240 2.58 -18.40 4.98
C LEU A 240 3.90 -17.70 5.31
N LEU A 241 5.04 -18.20 4.81
CA LEU A 241 6.33 -17.53 4.97
C LEU A 241 6.32 -16.13 4.34
N PHE A 242 5.80 -15.98 3.11
CA PHE A 242 5.69 -14.68 2.44
C PHE A 242 4.66 -13.74 3.09
N HIS A 243 3.56 -14.28 3.59
CA HIS A 243 2.58 -13.55 4.39
C HIS A 243 3.24 -12.95 5.65
N TYR A 244 3.97 -13.76 6.42
CA TYR A 244 4.66 -13.31 7.62
C TYR A 244 5.86 -12.39 7.35
N MET A 245 6.54 -12.52 6.21
CA MET A 245 7.56 -11.53 5.78
C MET A 245 6.95 -10.14 5.61
N ASN A 246 5.79 -10.06 4.95
CA ASN A 246 5.09 -8.79 4.79
C ASN A 246 4.47 -8.28 6.10
N GLU A 247 3.93 -9.16 6.96
CA GLU A 247 3.40 -8.79 8.29
C GLU A 247 4.49 -8.19 9.18
N VAL A 248 5.59 -8.92 9.38
CA VAL A 248 6.72 -8.48 10.19
C VAL A 248 7.27 -7.15 9.68
N LYS A 249 7.32 -6.95 8.35
CA LYS A 249 7.70 -5.66 7.75
C LYS A 249 6.72 -4.55 8.10
N LEU A 250 5.41 -4.77 7.99
CA LEU A 250 4.38 -3.77 8.31
C LEU A 250 4.47 -3.30 9.75
N TYR A 251 4.48 -4.23 10.71
CA TYR A 251 4.58 -3.90 12.14
C TYR A 251 5.91 -3.23 12.49
N SER A 252 7.00 -3.64 11.85
CA SER A 252 8.30 -3.00 12.01
C SER A 252 8.33 -1.54 11.50
N THR A 253 7.79 -1.29 10.31
CA THR A 253 7.64 0.08 9.77
C THR A 253 6.73 0.93 10.66
N PHE A 254 5.65 0.35 11.19
CA PHE A 254 4.79 1.00 12.17
C PHE A 254 5.55 1.36 13.45
N PHE A 255 6.29 0.43 14.07
CA PHE A 255 7.12 0.73 15.24
C PHE A 255 8.17 1.81 14.95
N LYS A 256 8.82 1.79 13.79
CA LYS A 256 9.77 2.85 13.37
C LYS A 256 9.10 4.22 13.25
N LEU A 257 7.88 4.29 12.72
CA LEU A 257 7.11 5.53 12.63
C LEU A 257 6.71 6.04 14.03
N LYS A 258 6.29 5.14 14.92
CA LYS A 258 5.90 5.46 16.31
C LYS A 258 7.09 5.76 17.21
N SER A 259 8.32 5.36 16.85
CA SER A 259 9.53 5.65 17.63
C SER A 259 9.83 7.15 17.75
N LYS A 260 9.22 7.99 16.90
CA LYS A 260 9.28 9.46 16.97
C LYS A 260 8.15 10.08 17.82
N LYS A 261 7.17 9.30 18.30
CA LYS A 261 6.06 9.76 19.15
C LYS A 261 6.33 9.46 20.64
N PRO A 262 5.76 10.24 21.59
CA PRO A 262 5.77 9.89 23.01
C PRO A 262 5.11 8.54 23.31
N HIS A 263 5.44 7.93 24.45
CA HIS A 263 4.85 6.67 24.93
C HIS A 263 5.00 5.47 23.97
N PHE A 264 6.17 5.36 23.32
CA PHE A 264 6.51 4.26 22.42
C PHE A 264 6.20 2.86 23.00
N GLY A 265 6.66 2.54 24.21
CA GLY A 265 6.39 1.23 24.83
C GLY A 265 4.90 0.90 24.99
N LYS A 266 4.05 1.88 25.33
CA LYS A 266 2.58 1.68 25.35
C LYS A 266 2.00 1.42 23.96
N THR A 267 2.57 2.03 22.94
CA THR A 267 2.21 1.77 21.55
C THR A 267 2.61 0.34 21.15
N VAL A 268 3.76 -0.15 21.60
CA VAL A 268 4.17 -1.55 21.41
C VAL A 268 3.20 -2.50 22.12
N VAL A 269 2.92 -2.31 23.41
CA VAL A 269 1.97 -3.16 24.17
C VAL A 269 0.60 -3.18 23.52
N SER A 270 0.01 -2.03 23.23
CA SER A 270 -1.31 -1.96 22.58
C SER A 270 -1.35 -2.60 21.19
N THR A 271 -0.20 -2.78 20.53
CA THR A 271 -0.07 -3.46 19.23
C THR A 271 0.16 -4.97 19.36
N LEU A 272 0.85 -5.42 20.43
CA LEU A 272 1.07 -6.84 20.73
C LEU A 272 -0.17 -7.49 21.36
N VAL A 273 -0.84 -6.76 22.26
CA VAL A 273 -2.02 -7.19 23.03
C VAL A 273 -3.34 -6.97 22.27
N ALA A 274 -3.30 -6.52 21.00
CA ALA A 274 -4.47 -6.19 20.18
C ALA A 274 -5.34 -7.39 19.75
N ASP A 275 -5.94 -8.08 20.71
CA ASP A 275 -7.13 -8.92 20.54
C ASP A 275 -8.36 -8.12 21.04
N PRO A 276 -9.00 -7.30 20.17
CA PRO A 276 -10.13 -6.46 20.55
C PRO A 276 -11.41 -7.30 20.69
N SER A 277 -11.46 -8.07 21.77
CA SER A 277 -12.64 -8.81 22.21
C SER A 277 -13.82 -7.89 22.58
N ASP A 278 -13.56 -6.63 22.95
CA ASP A 278 -14.57 -5.62 23.27
C ASP A 278 -14.61 -4.41 22.32
N ALA A 279 -15.83 -3.98 22.01
CA ALA A 279 -16.14 -3.06 20.92
C ALA A 279 -15.78 -1.59 21.18
N SER A 280 -15.22 -0.91 20.17
CA SER A 280 -15.09 0.55 20.15
C SER A 280 -16.35 1.22 19.58
N GLN A 281 -16.91 2.20 20.31
CA GLN A 281 -18.24 2.76 19.99
C GLN A 281 -18.44 4.26 20.38
N ILE A 282 -17.84 5.24 19.69
CA ILE A 282 -18.34 6.64 19.52
C ILE A 282 -17.89 7.20 18.14
N VAL A 283 -18.45 8.24 17.47
CA VAL A 283 -19.52 9.25 17.72
C VAL A 283 -20.35 9.46 16.42
N GLY A 284 -21.59 9.98 16.49
CA GLY A 284 -22.24 10.80 15.45
C GLY A 284 -22.73 10.11 14.17
N HIS A 285 -21.81 9.59 13.36
CA HIS A 285 -22.07 8.77 12.18
C HIS A 285 -21.08 7.62 12.18
N LYS A 286 -21.54 6.41 12.50
CA LYS A 286 -20.71 5.20 12.53
C LYS A 286 -21.01 4.34 11.31
N ILE A 287 -19.99 4.17 10.48
CA ILE A 287 -19.88 2.96 9.67
C ILE A 287 -19.26 1.90 10.57
N HIS A 288 -19.92 0.75 10.71
CA HIS A 288 -19.48 -0.32 11.60
C HIS A 288 -18.32 -1.06 10.96
N TRP A 289 -17.09 -0.79 11.43
CA TRP A 289 -15.89 -1.51 11.02
C TRP A 289 -15.17 -2.01 12.28
N ARG A 290 -15.25 -3.32 12.54
CA ARG A 290 -14.47 -3.95 13.62
C ARG A 290 -13.05 -4.26 13.14
N ILE A 291 -12.18 -4.60 14.08
CA ILE A 291 -10.94 -5.34 13.84
C ILE A 291 -11.19 -6.73 14.40
N ILE A 292 -10.84 -7.77 13.65
CA ILE A 292 -11.10 -9.16 14.05
C ILE A 292 -9.84 -9.98 13.77
N GLN A 293 -8.82 -9.86 14.62
CA GLN A 293 -7.61 -10.66 14.48
C GLN A 293 -7.89 -12.13 14.82
N ARG A 294 -8.50 -12.85 13.88
CA ARG A 294 -8.84 -14.27 13.99
C ARG A 294 -8.14 -15.07 12.91
N TYR A 295 -7.03 -15.68 13.29
CA TYR A 295 -6.45 -16.83 12.60
C TYR A 295 -7.37 -18.07 12.78
N LEU A 296 -8.55 -18.09 12.14
CA LEU A 296 -9.60 -19.12 12.36
C LEU A 296 -10.41 -19.48 11.10
N GLY A 297 -9.77 -20.12 10.11
CA GLY A 297 -10.46 -20.97 9.14
C GLY A 297 -10.63 -22.39 9.69
N LYS A 298 -11.67 -22.63 10.50
CA LYS A 298 -11.91 -23.91 11.18
C LYS A 298 -13.35 -24.41 11.02
N HIS A 299 -13.53 -25.71 11.28
CA HIS A 299 -14.79 -26.44 11.11
C HIS A 299 -16.01 -25.71 11.71
N LYS A 300 -17.20 -26.03 11.19
CA LYS A 300 -18.54 -25.57 11.64
C LYS A 300 -18.81 -25.64 13.16
N GLU A 301 -18.00 -26.37 13.92
CA GLU A 301 -18.14 -26.59 15.35
C GLU A 301 -17.33 -25.60 16.22
N ASP A 302 -16.33 -24.92 15.65
CA ASP A 302 -15.76 -23.75 16.31
C ASP A 302 -16.84 -22.64 16.34
N ASN A 303 -17.04 -22.01 17.50
CA ASN A 303 -17.89 -20.82 17.62
C ASN A 303 -17.24 -19.63 16.91
N ILE A 304 -17.26 -19.66 15.58
CA ILE A 304 -17.02 -18.49 14.73
C ILE A 304 -18.09 -17.48 15.12
N SER A 305 -17.65 -16.42 15.79
CA SER A 305 -18.56 -15.33 16.16
C SER A 305 -19.15 -14.80 14.87
N MET A 306 -20.48 -14.66 14.78
CA MET A 306 -21.14 -14.09 13.58
C MET A 306 -20.59 -12.71 13.22
N VAL A 307 -20.03 -12.03 14.23
CA VAL A 307 -19.20 -10.82 14.14
C VAL A 307 -18.06 -10.91 13.11
N ALA A 308 -17.46 -12.08 12.88
CA ALA A 308 -16.41 -12.27 11.85
C ALA A 308 -16.90 -11.90 10.44
N PHE A 309 -18.18 -12.09 10.18
CA PHE A 309 -18.81 -11.77 8.88
C PHE A 309 -19.44 -10.38 8.87
N GLU A 310 -19.34 -9.62 9.97
CA GLU A 310 -19.65 -8.19 9.97
C GLU A 310 -18.62 -7.42 9.11
N PRO A 311 -19.01 -6.25 8.58
CA PRO A 311 -18.11 -5.39 7.84
C PRO A 311 -16.88 -4.98 8.72
N HIS A 312 -15.64 -5.16 8.24
CA HIS A 312 -14.42 -4.96 9.04
C HIS A 312 -13.17 -4.62 8.21
N VAL A 313 -12.09 -4.13 8.84
CA VAL A 313 -10.76 -3.91 8.20
C VAL A 313 -9.65 -4.41 9.14
N GLN A 314 -8.63 -5.08 8.59
CA GLN A 314 -7.55 -5.69 9.36
C GLN A 314 -6.15 -5.29 8.81
N PRO A 315 -5.09 -5.22 9.64
CA PRO A 315 -3.70 -5.11 9.16
C PRO A 315 -3.31 -6.15 8.11
N GLU A 316 -3.84 -7.36 8.27
CA GLU A 316 -3.65 -8.55 7.45
C GLU A 316 -4.06 -8.32 5.97
N ASP A 317 -5.03 -7.46 5.73
CA ASP A 317 -5.53 -7.05 4.40
C ASP A 317 -4.47 -6.39 3.50
N LEU A 318 -3.48 -5.72 4.10
CA LEU A 318 -2.44 -5.00 3.36
C LEU A 318 -1.29 -5.91 2.92
N HIS A 319 -1.03 -6.99 3.67
CA HIS A 319 0.09 -7.90 3.38
C HIS A 319 -0.30 -9.14 2.59
N TRP A 320 -1.58 -9.54 2.58
CA TRP A 320 -2.03 -10.72 1.84
C TRP A 320 -1.70 -10.65 0.34
N ARG A 321 -2.09 -9.57 -0.34
CA ARG A 321 -1.84 -9.38 -1.78
C ARG A 321 -0.35 -9.43 -2.12
N ARG A 322 0.49 -8.84 -1.26
CA ARG A 322 1.95 -8.82 -1.41
C ARG A 322 2.61 -10.20 -1.23
N ALA A 323 1.93 -11.15 -0.59
CA ALA A 323 2.42 -12.52 -0.51
C ALA A 323 2.21 -13.27 -1.84
N GLU A 324 1.15 -12.94 -2.61
CA GLU A 324 0.93 -13.49 -3.96
C GLU A 324 2.00 -13.03 -4.95
N ASP A 325 2.45 -11.78 -4.86
CA ASP A 325 3.52 -11.25 -5.71
C ASP A 325 4.86 -11.98 -5.50
N LEU A 326 5.22 -12.31 -4.25
CA LEU A 326 6.44 -13.08 -3.93
C LEU A 326 6.33 -14.55 -4.35
N LEU A 327 5.13 -15.14 -4.35
CA LEU A 327 4.89 -16.46 -4.93
C LEU A 327 5.07 -16.44 -6.46
N TYR A 328 4.53 -15.41 -7.12
CA TYR A 328 4.63 -15.22 -8.56
C TYR A 328 6.07 -14.93 -9.02
N GLU A 329 6.89 -14.22 -8.22
CA GLU A 329 8.33 -14.06 -8.48
C GLU A 329 9.05 -15.42 -8.54
N LEU A 330 8.69 -16.35 -7.65
CA LEU A 330 9.28 -17.68 -7.60
C LEU A 330 8.80 -18.60 -8.73
N ASP A 331 7.51 -18.54 -9.07
CA ASP A 331 6.89 -19.38 -10.10
C ASP A 331 5.82 -18.61 -10.89
N PRO A 332 6.18 -18.04 -12.06
CA PRO A 332 5.25 -17.26 -12.88
C PRO A 332 4.02 -18.03 -13.37
N GLU A 333 4.04 -19.37 -13.42
CA GLU A 333 2.83 -20.14 -13.78
C GLU A 333 1.73 -20.07 -12.68
N LEU A 334 2.05 -19.57 -11.48
CA LEU A 334 1.07 -19.23 -10.43
C LEU A 334 0.22 -17.99 -10.77
N GLU A 335 0.40 -17.33 -11.93
CA GLU A 335 -0.47 -16.23 -12.42
C GLU A 335 -1.97 -16.57 -12.36
N PHE A 336 -2.32 -17.86 -12.46
CA PHE A 336 -3.68 -18.37 -12.29
C PHE A 336 -4.32 -17.94 -10.95
N TRP A 337 -3.53 -17.91 -9.88
CA TRP A 337 -3.97 -17.58 -8.52
C TRP A 337 -3.89 -16.08 -8.20
N LYS A 338 -3.08 -15.31 -8.94
CA LYS A 338 -2.87 -13.88 -8.69
C LYS A 338 -4.17 -13.09 -8.80
N ASP A 339 -4.44 -12.22 -7.82
CA ASP A 339 -5.69 -11.48 -7.68
C ASP A 339 -6.97 -12.37 -7.68
N ARG A 340 -6.88 -13.62 -7.21
CA ARG A 340 -8.04 -14.52 -7.05
C ARG A 340 -8.45 -14.74 -5.60
N ASP A 341 -7.74 -14.14 -4.66
CA ASP A 341 -8.04 -14.09 -3.24
C ASP A 341 -9.51 -13.70 -2.94
N TYR A 342 -10.06 -12.68 -3.61
CA TYR A 342 -11.46 -12.24 -3.47
C TYR A 342 -12.45 -12.87 -4.47
N VAL A 343 -12.05 -13.89 -5.22
CA VAL A 343 -12.88 -14.48 -6.29
C VAL A 343 -13.57 -15.75 -5.81
N GLY A 344 -14.89 -15.82 -6.01
CA GLY A 344 -15.72 -16.95 -5.61
C GLY A 344 -17.06 -16.96 -6.31
N LEU A 345 -17.66 -18.15 -6.42
CA LEU A 345 -18.99 -18.35 -7.00
C LEU A 345 -19.85 -19.21 -6.06
N MET A 346 -21.13 -18.89 -5.97
CA MET A 346 -22.09 -19.66 -5.17
C MET A 346 -22.51 -20.94 -5.89
N TYR A 347 -22.30 -22.09 -5.24
CA TYR A 347 -22.81 -23.39 -5.67
C TYR A 347 -23.46 -24.08 -4.47
N ASP A 348 -24.62 -24.71 -4.67
CA ASP A 348 -25.31 -25.51 -3.63
C ASP A 348 -25.50 -24.81 -2.27
N GLY A 349 -25.66 -23.47 -2.30
CA GLY A 349 -25.87 -22.64 -1.11
C GLY A 349 -24.61 -22.18 -0.37
N PHE A 350 -23.40 -22.50 -0.84
CA PHE A 350 -22.14 -22.07 -0.21
C PHE A 350 -21.06 -21.72 -1.26
N PRO A 351 -20.18 -20.72 -1.05
CA PRO A 351 -19.19 -20.34 -2.05
C PRO A 351 -18.19 -21.47 -2.37
N VAL A 352 -17.73 -21.53 -3.61
CA VAL A 352 -16.46 -22.16 -3.99
C VAL A 352 -15.46 -21.02 -4.20
N ALA A 353 -14.46 -20.96 -3.33
CA ALA A 353 -13.42 -19.94 -3.32
C ALA A 353 -12.30 -20.27 -4.31
N PHE A 354 -11.76 -19.24 -4.97
CA PHE A 354 -10.54 -19.30 -5.80
C PHE A 354 -9.30 -18.80 -5.04
N ASN A 355 -9.46 -18.48 -3.75
CA ASN A 355 -8.40 -18.08 -2.86
C ASN A 355 -7.40 -19.24 -2.66
N LEU A 356 -6.12 -18.98 -2.95
CA LEU A 356 -5.07 -19.99 -2.90
C LEU A 356 -4.97 -20.69 -1.54
N PHE A 357 -5.18 -19.99 -0.42
CA PHE A 357 -5.04 -20.59 0.90
C PHE A 357 -6.25 -21.44 1.27
N ASP A 358 -7.48 -21.00 0.99
CA ASP A 358 -8.67 -21.82 1.22
C ASP A 358 -8.59 -23.15 0.44
N VAL A 359 -8.11 -23.11 -0.82
CA VAL A 359 -7.88 -24.32 -1.64
C VAL A 359 -6.70 -25.14 -1.12
N SER A 360 -5.55 -24.54 -0.83
CA SER A 360 -4.37 -25.25 -0.31
C SER A 360 -4.62 -25.94 1.02
N PHE A 361 -5.34 -25.29 1.94
CA PHE A 361 -5.63 -25.85 3.26
C PHE A 361 -6.64 -26.99 3.13
N ALA A 362 -7.70 -26.84 2.33
CA ALA A 362 -8.65 -27.91 2.06
C ALA A 362 -7.97 -29.14 1.42
N TYR A 363 -7.14 -28.93 0.39
CA TYR A 363 -6.36 -29.97 -0.28
C TYR A 363 -5.39 -30.70 0.67
N SER A 364 -4.62 -29.95 1.47
CA SER A 364 -3.68 -30.53 2.44
C SER A 364 -4.35 -31.29 3.58
N ASN A 365 -5.56 -30.88 3.97
CA ASN A 365 -6.37 -31.54 4.98
C ASN A 365 -7.28 -32.65 4.40
N SER A 366 -7.32 -32.79 3.07
CA SER A 366 -8.19 -33.73 2.32
C SER A 366 -9.69 -33.53 2.61
N GLU A 367 -10.13 -32.28 2.69
CA GLU A 367 -11.54 -31.95 2.92
C GLU A 367 -12.41 -32.28 1.70
N PRO A 368 -13.62 -32.85 1.91
CA PRO A 368 -14.58 -33.06 0.84
C PRO A 368 -15.26 -31.73 0.42
N TYR A 369 -15.88 -31.73 -0.76
CA TYR A 369 -16.58 -30.57 -1.32
C TYR A 369 -17.59 -29.92 -0.36
N GLU A 370 -18.28 -30.71 0.45
CA GLU A 370 -19.29 -30.28 1.43
C GLU A 370 -18.68 -29.48 2.61
N ASN A 371 -17.39 -29.66 2.88
CA ASN A 371 -16.63 -28.99 3.95
C ASN A 371 -15.66 -27.91 3.42
N ARG A 372 -15.70 -27.60 2.12
CA ARG A 372 -14.81 -26.63 1.48
C ARG A 372 -14.69 -25.32 2.25
N TYR A 373 -13.49 -24.75 2.27
CA TYR A 373 -13.22 -23.50 2.97
C TYR A 373 -13.54 -22.28 2.11
N ALA A 374 -13.82 -21.17 2.78
CA ALA A 374 -14.14 -19.87 2.17
C ALA A 374 -13.79 -18.71 3.12
N TYR A 375 -12.88 -18.93 4.07
CA TYR A 375 -12.58 -17.98 5.14
C TYR A 375 -11.76 -16.83 4.58
N HIS A 376 -10.56 -17.13 4.09
CA HIS A 376 -9.63 -16.13 3.55
C HIS A 376 -10.23 -15.41 2.33
N PHE A 377 -11.06 -16.13 1.55
CA PHE A 377 -11.87 -15.54 0.49
C PHE A 377 -12.83 -14.44 0.98
N ARG A 378 -13.52 -14.63 2.10
CA ARG A 378 -14.47 -13.64 2.63
C ARG A 378 -13.75 -12.41 3.17
N GLU A 379 -12.61 -12.59 3.86
CA GLU A 379 -11.76 -11.49 4.31
C GLU A 379 -11.26 -10.66 3.10
N SER A 380 -10.65 -11.31 2.10
CA SER A 380 -10.20 -10.68 0.86
C SER A 380 -11.32 -9.99 0.08
N LEU A 381 -12.53 -10.56 0.07
CA LEU A 381 -13.69 -9.95 -0.57
C LEU A 381 -14.19 -8.71 0.17
N TRP A 382 -14.19 -8.72 1.52
CA TRP A 382 -14.44 -7.52 2.30
C TRP A 382 -13.41 -6.43 1.96
N ASN A 383 -12.11 -6.74 2.09
CA ASN A 383 -10.99 -5.87 1.72
C ASN A 383 -11.15 -5.26 0.32
N GLU A 384 -11.42 -6.07 -0.71
CA GLU A 384 -11.63 -5.58 -2.07
C GLU A 384 -12.83 -4.62 -2.17
N ILE A 385 -13.94 -4.85 -1.45
CA ILE A 385 -15.05 -3.88 -1.38
C ILE A 385 -14.53 -2.52 -0.88
N PHE A 386 -13.72 -2.46 0.19
CA PHE A 386 -13.14 -1.20 0.65
C PHE A 386 -12.20 -0.57 -0.36
N VAL A 387 -11.29 -1.33 -0.97
CA VAL A 387 -10.35 -0.81 -1.96
C VAL A 387 -11.12 -0.18 -3.14
N ARG A 388 -12.25 -0.79 -3.55
CA ARG A 388 -13.09 -0.26 -4.61
C ARG A 388 -13.81 1.04 -4.25
N TYR A 389 -14.27 1.20 -3.02
CA TYR A 389 -14.90 2.45 -2.56
C TYR A 389 -13.88 3.50 -2.10
N MET A 390 -13.08 3.20 -1.08
CA MET A 390 -12.17 4.17 -0.46
C MET A 390 -10.84 4.34 -1.23
N GLY A 391 -10.38 3.31 -1.93
CA GLY A 391 -9.03 3.26 -2.51
C GLY A 391 -7.97 2.78 -1.50
N PHE A 392 -6.93 2.10 -2.00
CA PHE A 392 -5.92 1.44 -1.16
C PHE A 392 -5.20 2.39 -0.19
N LYS A 393 -4.89 3.63 -0.60
CA LYS A 393 -4.27 4.65 0.29
C LYS A 393 -5.15 4.97 1.51
N ASN A 394 -6.46 5.10 1.31
CA ASN A 394 -7.39 5.39 2.40
C ASN A 394 -7.62 4.15 3.28
N LEU A 395 -7.64 2.95 2.69
CA LEU A 395 -7.64 1.70 3.46
C LEU A 395 -6.40 1.60 4.36
N ALA A 396 -5.20 1.82 3.79
CA ALA A 396 -3.94 1.80 4.53
C ALA A 396 -3.91 2.86 5.65
N SER A 397 -4.43 4.07 5.40
CA SER A 397 -4.61 5.08 6.47
C SER A 397 -5.54 4.55 7.56
N GLN A 398 -6.72 4.03 7.22
CA GLN A 398 -7.67 3.49 8.20
C GLN A 398 -7.04 2.35 9.03
N VAL A 399 -6.28 1.44 8.42
CA VAL A 399 -5.51 0.41 9.15
C VAL A 399 -4.53 1.04 10.13
N LEU A 400 -3.70 2.00 9.69
CA LEU A 400 -2.68 2.66 10.50
C LEU A 400 -3.26 3.54 11.62
N ASP A 401 -4.37 4.23 11.34
CA ASP A 401 -5.13 5.04 12.29
C ASP A 401 -5.81 4.14 13.32
N LYS A 402 -6.30 2.96 12.93
CA LYS A 402 -6.88 1.97 13.85
C LYS A 402 -5.85 1.31 14.74
N LEU A 403 -4.63 1.10 14.25
CA LEU A 403 -3.46 0.75 15.08
C LEU A 403 -3.03 1.89 16.03
N ASP A 404 -3.46 3.15 15.82
CA ASP A 404 -3.19 4.30 16.72
C ASP A 404 -4.30 4.54 17.76
N ASN A 405 -5.45 3.87 17.65
CA ASN A 405 -6.63 4.18 18.47
C ASN A 405 -6.60 3.47 19.84
N SER A 406 -6.41 4.24 20.91
CA SER A 406 -6.68 3.78 22.28
C SER A 406 -8.19 3.57 22.47
N ALA A 407 -8.59 2.50 23.17
CA ALA A 407 -10.00 2.24 23.45
C ALA A 407 -10.59 3.30 24.40
N ILE A 408 -11.59 4.07 23.93
CA ILE A 408 -12.27 5.15 24.68
C ILE A 408 -13.80 4.95 24.56
N ALA A 409 -14.58 5.37 25.57
CA ALA A 409 -15.92 4.83 25.83
C ALA A 409 -17.15 5.75 25.50
N PRO A 410 -18.29 5.21 24.99
CA PRO A 410 -19.65 5.76 25.30
C PRO A 410 -20.21 7.02 24.59
N GLU A 411 -20.05 8.22 25.19
CA GLU A 411 -21.21 9.14 25.32
C GLU A 411 -21.55 10.18 24.19
N LYS A 412 -22.86 10.45 24.10
CA LYS A 412 -23.61 11.68 23.71
C LYS A 412 -23.59 12.26 22.26
N LEU A 413 -24.70 11.94 21.55
CA LEU A 413 -25.59 12.83 20.74
C LEU A 413 -25.04 13.48 19.43
N PRO A 414 -25.88 14.11 18.56
CA PRO A 414 -27.16 13.66 17.96
C PRO A 414 -27.16 13.72 16.40
N VAL A 415 -28.24 13.26 15.72
CA VAL A 415 -28.31 13.05 14.24
C VAL A 415 -29.19 14.08 13.50
N ARG A 416 -28.87 14.39 12.22
CA ARG A 416 -29.75 15.11 11.27
C ARG A 416 -29.80 14.40 9.90
N LYS A 417 -30.94 14.49 9.18
CA LYS A 417 -31.19 13.80 7.88
C LYS A 417 -30.90 14.69 6.64
N PRO A 418 -30.62 14.11 5.46
CA PRO A 418 -30.15 14.82 4.26
C PRO A 418 -31.25 15.15 3.22
N ASN A 419 -30.91 16.01 2.25
CA ASN A 419 -31.67 16.25 1.02
C ASN A 419 -30.93 15.68 -0.20
N THR A 420 -31.67 15.17 -1.19
CA THR A 420 -31.17 14.52 -2.42
C THR A 420 -31.26 15.41 -3.66
N ALA A 421 -30.33 15.25 -4.61
CA ALA A 421 -30.42 15.75 -5.99
C ALA A 421 -29.87 14.70 -7.00
N PRO A 422 -30.28 14.72 -8.28
CA PRO A 422 -30.30 13.52 -9.13
C PRO A 422 -29.09 13.34 -10.08
N ALA A 423 -28.88 12.09 -10.52
CA ALA A 423 -27.80 11.67 -11.41
C ALA A 423 -28.13 11.80 -12.92
N LEU A 424 -27.09 11.95 -13.74
CA LEU A 424 -27.16 11.91 -15.21
C LEU A 424 -26.28 10.77 -15.77
N GLN A 425 -26.86 9.96 -16.66
CA GLN A 425 -26.19 8.82 -17.30
C GLN A 425 -25.23 9.28 -18.42
N ARG A 426 -24.13 8.53 -18.62
CA ARG A 426 -23.35 8.55 -19.88
C ARG A 426 -23.08 7.14 -20.40
N GLN A 427 -23.04 7.03 -21.72
CA GLN A 427 -22.96 5.77 -22.46
C GLN A 427 -21.52 5.23 -22.58
N ASN A 428 -21.41 3.90 -22.66
CA ASN A 428 -20.16 3.18 -22.86
C ASN A 428 -19.56 3.37 -24.26
N LYS A 429 -18.22 3.39 -24.35
CA LYS A 429 -17.49 2.63 -25.38
C LYS A 429 -16.33 1.86 -24.75
N LYS A 430 -16.40 0.53 -24.83
CA LYS A 430 -15.27 -0.38 -24.59
C LYS A 430 -14.25 -0.20 -25.70
N HIS A 431 -12.97 -0.02 -25.35
CA HIS A 431 -11.84 -0.76 -25.93
C HIS A 431 -10.65 -0.71 -24.96
N ASP A 432 -9.85 -1.78 -25.02
CA ASP A 432 -8.65 -2.10 -24.24
C ASP A 432 -8.72 -2.05 -22.69
N LEU A 433 -8.82 -3.26 -22.10
CA LEU A 433 -8.71 -3.52 -20.67
C LEU A 433 -7.44 -4.31 -20.30
N LEU A 434 -6.84 -5.04 -21.25
CA LEU A 434 -5.70 -5.92 -20.98
C LEU A 434 -4.39 -5.13 -20.92
N ILE A 435 -4.19 -4.18 -21.85
CA ILE A 435 -3.07 -3.23 -21.77
C ILE A 435 -3.20 -2.37 -20.51
N ARG A 436 -4.43 -2.01 -20.11
CA ARG A 436 -4.69 -1.29 -18.87
C ARG A 436 -4.29 -2.07 -17.62
N ARG A 437 -4.57 -3.38 -17.51
CA ARG A 437 -4.18 -4.18 -16.34
C ARG A 437 -2.65 -4.16 -16.16
N ARG A 438 -1.89 -4.52 -17.20
CA ARG A 438 -0.42 -4.49 -17.15
C ARG A 438 0.17 -3.09 -16.91
N LEU A 439 -0.50 -2.03 -17.38
CA LEU A 439 -0.11 -0.64 -17.05
C LEU A 439 -0.46 -0.23 -15.62
N ILE A 440 -1.50 -0.81 -15.00
CA ILE A 440 -1.86 -0.59 -13.60
C ILE A 440 -0.85 -1.31 -12.70
N ASP A 441 -0.60 -2.59 -12.95
CA ASP A 441 0.33 -3.40 -12.13
C ASP A 441 1.75 -2.78 -12.17
N ALA A 442 2.23 -2.41 -13.37
CA ALA A 442 3.50 -1.69 -13.54
C ALA A 442 3.46 -0.20 -13.11
N ALA A 443 2.29 0.35 -12.77
CA ALA A 443 2.16 1.67 -12.12
C ALA A 443 2.10 1.54 -10.59
N GLU A 444 1.64 0.41 -10.04
CA GLU A 444 1.58 0.16 -8.59
C GLU A 444 2.98 -0.04 -7.99
N GLU A 445 3.89 -0.74 -8.68
CA GLU A 445 5.31 -0.80 -8.29
C GLU A 445 5.98 0.59 -8.32
N ARG A 446 5.71 1.36 -9.40
CA ARG A 446 6.20 2.74 -9.55
C ARG A 446 5.63 3.69 -8.50
N LEU A 447 4.40 3.44 -8.04
CA LEU A 447 3.71 4.27 -7.04
C LEU A 447 4.42 4.29 -5.69
N VAL A 448 5.17 3.25 -5.32
CA VAL A 448 6.00 3.26 -4.11
C VAL A 448 7.18 4.23 -4.28
N GLY A 449 7.91 4.15 -5.39
CA GLY A 449 8.99 5.09 -5.72
C GLY A 449 8.50 6.53 -5.85
N VAL A 450 7.30 6.74 -6.40
CA VAL A 450 6.64 8.07 -6.45
C VAL A 450 6.38 8.66 -5.06
N VAL A 451 6.06 7.85 -4.05
CA VAL A 451 5.87 8.35 -2.66
C VAL A 451 7.20 8.73 -2.04
N GLU A 452 8.26 7.94 -2.25
CA GLU A 452 9.62 8.27 -1.78
C GLU A 452 10.16 9.54 -2.47
N GLU A 453 9.88 9.71 -3.77
CA GLU A 453 10.15 10.96 -4.51
C GLU A 453 9.38 12.16 -3.94
N PHE A 454 8.12 11.96 -3.51
CA PHE A 454 7.33 13.03 -2.89
C PHE A 454 7.87 13.46 -1.53
N ASP A 455 8.14 12.52 -0.63
CA ASP A 455 8.66 12.87 0.71
C ASP A 455 10.00 13.62 0.59
N ALA A 456 10.90 13.17 -0.30
CA ALA A 456 12.19 13.80 -0.53
C ALA A 456 12.08 15.20 -1.17
N VAL A 457 11.22 15.39 -2.18
CA VAL A 457 11.06 16.71 -2.81
C VAL A 457 10.25 17.67 -1.93
N PHE A 458 9.34 17.19 -1.08
CA PHE A 458 8.63 18.04 -0.12
C PHE A 458 9.56 18.52 0.99
N GLU A 459 10.46 17.66 1.49
CA GLU A 459 11.52 18.10 2.42
C GLU A 459 12.42 19.15 1.76
N MET A 460 12.79 18.97 0.48
CA MET A 460 13.57 19.95 -0.27
C MET A 460 12.84 21.29 -0.44
N LEU A 461 11.61 21.27 -0.96
CA LEU A 461 10.84 22.47 -1.25
C LEU A 461 10.42 23.22 0.03
N SER A 462 10.25 22.54 1.16
CA SER A 462 9.93 23.17 2.45
C SER A 462 10.97 24.18 2.95
N LYS A 463 12.20 24.13 2.41
CA LYS A 463 13.26 25.11 2.68
C LYS A 463 12.99 26.47 2.02
N TYR A 464 12.11 26.52 1.02
CA TYR A 464 11.94 27.65 0.09
C TYR A 464 10.50 28.19 0.16
N PRO A 465 10.18 29.11 1.09
CA PRO A 465 8.82 29.59 1.31
C PRO A 465 8.27 30.53 0.22
N LYS A 466 9.10 30.89 -0.77
CA LYS A 466 8.73 31.70 -1.94
C LYS A 466 9.41 31.11 -3.17
N THR A 467 8.64 30.41 -3.99
CA THR A 467 9.13 29.79 -5.23
C THR A 467 8.45 30.41 -6.44
N VAL A 468 9.17 30.49 -7.56
CA VAL A 468 8.57 30.79 -8.86
C VAL A 468 9.05 29.74 -9.85
N THR A 469 8.12 28.97 -10.40
CA THR A 469 8.46 27.91 -11.35
C THR A 469 8.52 28.46 -12.77
N VAL A 470 9.63 28.22 -13.46
CA VAL A 470 9.90 28.72 -14.81
C VAL A 470 9.95 27.58 -15.82
N PHE A 471 9.11 27.69 -16.84
CA PHE A 471 8.97 26.76 -17.95
C PHE A 471 9.36 27.41 -19.29
N GLY A 472 9.83 26.60 -20.23
CA GLY A 472 10.12 27.01 -21.60
C GLY A 472 10.87 25.93 -22.38
N THR A 473 11.39 26.27 -23.55
CA THR A 473 12.13 25.32 -24.40
C THR A 473 13.39 24.75 -23.72
N ALA A 474 13.51 23.41 -23.76
CA ALA A 474 14.73 22.68 -23.40
C ALA A 474 15.81 22.70 -24.49
N ARG A 475 15.44 23.09 -25.72
CA ARG A 475 16.36 23.20 -26.86
C ARG A 475 17.09 24.53 -26.78
N LYS A 476 18.41 24.53 -26.99
CA LYS A 476 19.17 25.77 -27.26
C LYS A 476 18.65 26.35 -28.59
N LEU A 477 18.20 27.60 -28.53
CA LEU A 477 17.75 28.35 -29.70
C LEU A 477 18.94 29.12 -30.27
N ASP A 478 19.02 29.24 -31.60
CA ASP A 478 20.02 30.09 -32.25
C ASP A 478 19.77 31.59 -32.01
N ASP A 479 18.50 31.95 -31.73
CA ASP A 479 18.11 33.27 -31.25
C ASP A 479 18.12 33.30 -29.71
N ASN A 480 19.07 34.07 -29.16
CA ASN A 480 19.25 34.22 -27.71
C ASN A 480 18.16 35.07 -27.04
N GLY A 481 17.22 35.68 -27.77
CA GLY A 481 16.20 36.57 -27.21
C GLY A 481 15.38 35.94 -26.08
N VAL A 482 14.85 34.73 -26.28
CA VAL A 482 14.01 34.03 -25.27
C VAL A 482 14.82 33.61 -24.04
N ALA A 483 16.03 33.07 -24.24
CA ALA A 483 16.91 32.66 -23.16
C ALA A 483 17.42 33.86 -22.34
N SER A 484 17.79 34.96 -23.02
CA SER A 484 18.17 36.23 -22.38
C SER A 484 17.03 36.81 -21.54
N ASN A 485 15.80 36.80 -22.07
CA ASN A 485 14.61 37.23 -21.35
C ASN A 485 14.40 36.39 -20.06
N ALA A 486 14.49 35.06 -20.16
CA ALA A 486 14.39 34.16 -19.01
C ALA A 486 15.49 34.39 -17.96
N TYR A 487 16.73 34.63 -18.40
CA TYR A 487 17.86 34.97 -17.53
C TYR A 487 17.59 36.28 -16.75
N HIS A 488 17.22 37.35 -17.44
CA HIS A 488 16.99 38.66 -16.81
C HIS A 488 15.79 38.66 -15.86
N MET A 489 14.69 37.98 -16.23
CA MET A 489 13.53 37.83 -15.35
C MET A 489 13.86 37.01 -14.10
N SER A 490 14.56 35.88 -14.25
CA SER A 490 14.91 34.98 -13.13
C SER A 490 15.94 35.59 -12.18
N ARG A 491 16.89 36.35 -12.72
CA ARG A 491 17.78 37.20 -11.93
C ARG A 491 16.99 38.18 -11.06
N ARG A 492 16.04 38.90 -11.66
CA ARG A 492 15.23 39.89 -10.96
C ARG A 492 14.34 39.28 -9.87
N LEU A 493 13.80 38.08 -10.10
CA LEU A 493 13.09 37.29 -9.09
C LEU A 493 13.99 37.01 -7.88
N SER A 494 15.20 36.52 -8.11
CA SER A 494 16.15 36.21 -7.04
C SER A 494 16.66 37.45 -6.29
N GLU A 495 16.89 38.57 -6.99
CA GLU A 495 17.19 39.88 -6.37
C GLU A 495 16.03 40.37 -5.45
N ASN A 496 14.81 39.85 -5.62
CA ASN A 496 13.64 40.14 -4.78
C ASN A 496 13.31 39.00 -3.78
N GLY A 497 14.20 38.01 -3.61
CA GLY A 497 14.06 36.95 -2.62
C GLY A 497 13.18 35.76 -3.01
N PHE A 498 12.84 35.62 -4.30
CA PHE A 498 12.18 34.42 -4.81
C PHE A 498 13.20 33.34 -5.19
N SER A 499 12.89 32.09 -4.85
CA SER A 499 13.63 30.91 -5.29
C SER A 499 13.15 30.50 -6.67
N VAL A 500 14.04 30.31 -7.64
CA VAL A 500 13.68 29.97 -9.02
C VAL A 500 13.70 28.44 -9.18
N VAL A 501 12.56 27.86 -9.50
CA VAL A 501 12.41 26.42 -9.75
C VAL A 501 12.33 26.18 -11.25
N THR A 502 13.09 25.23 -11.78
CA THR A 502 13.01 24.83 -13.19
C THR A 502 13.03 23.31 -13.34
N GLY A 503 12.80 22.83 -14.56
CA GLY A 503 12.97 21.43 -14.91
C GLY A 503 14.42 20.93 -15.00
N GLY A 504 15.42 21.76 -14.65
CA GLY A 504 16.85 21.40 -14.54
C GLY A 504 17.61 21.20 -15.86
N GLY A 505 16.95 21.25 -17.02
CA GLY A 505 17.59 21.01 -18.32
C GLY A 505 18.29 22.24 -18.95
N ASN A 506 18.62 22.11 -20.24
CA ASN A 506 19.22 23.16 -21.08
C ASN A 506 18.21 24.25 -21.50
N GLY A 507 18.69 25.30 -22.18
CA GLY A 507 17.83 26.27 -22.86
C GLY A 507 17.25 27.31 -21.90
N VAL A 508 15.92 27.46 -21.89
CA VAL A 508 15.24 28.40 -20.97
C VAL A 508 15.48 28.01 -19.51
N MET A 509 15.49 26.72 -19.19
CA MET A 509 15.71 26.24 -17.82
C MET A 509 17.11 26.61 -17.32
N GLU A 510 18.14 26.31 -18.11
CA GLU A 510 19.54 26.71 -17.87
C GLU A 510 19.69 28.23 -17.72
N ALA A 511 19.06 29.01 -18.61
CA ALA A 511 19.12 30.47 -18.52
C ALA A 511 18.44 31.03 -17.27
N ALA A 512 17.29 30.46 -16.88
CA ALA A 512 16.57 30.84 -15.66
C ALA A 512 17.35 30.46 -14.39
N ASN A 513 17.86 29.23 -14.30
CA ASN A 513 18.74 28.80 -13.22
C ASN A 513 19.98 29.70 -13.11
N LYS A 514 20.61 30.02 -14.24
CA LYS A 514 21.77 30.92 -14.28
C LYS A 514 21.44 32.33 -13.80
N GLY A 515 20.28 32.87 -14.18
CA GLY A 515 19.82 34.19 -13.73
C GLY A 515 19.75 34.27 -12.21
N ALA A 516 19.17 33.26 -11.57
CA ALA A 516 19.12 33.14 -10.11
C ALA A 516 20.51 32.93 -9.48
N TYR A 517 21.31 32.03 -10.05
CA TYR A 517 22.63 31.65 -9.56
C TYR A 517 23.63 32.83 -9.56
N ASP A 518 23.67 33.63 -10.64
CA ASP A 518 24.61 34.73 -10.81
C ASP A 518 24.46 35.86 -9.76
N VAL A 519 23.34 35.92 -9.04
CA VAL A 519 23.08 36.86 -7.92
C VAL A 519 23.08 36.19 -6.54
N GLY A 520 23.49 34.91 -6.45
CA GLY A 520 23.50 34.14 -5.21
C GLY A 520 22.10 33.75 -4.71
N GLY A 521 21.11 33.74 -5.59
CA GLY A 521 19.75 33.29 -5.29
C GLY A 521 19.64 31.77 -5.21
N SER A 522 18.52 31.29 -4.65
CA SER A 522 18.19 29.86 -4.66
C SER A 522 17.70 29.44 -6.05
N SER A 523 18.43 28.51 -6.67
CA SER A 523 18.20 28.01 -8.02
C SER A 523 17.98 26.50 -7.98
N ILE A 524 16.76 26.04 -8.24
CA ILE A 524 16.32 24.67 -7.97
C ILE A 524 16.11 23.93 -9.29
N GLY A 525 16.71 22.75 -9.42
CA GLY A 525 16.58 21.88 -10.59
C GLY A 525 15.78 20.61 -10.30
N LEU A 526 14.53 20.55 -10.76
CA LEU A 526 13.70 19.35 -10.71
C LEU A 526 13.85 18.57 -12.01
N ASN A 527 14.87 17.71 -12.10
CA ASN A 527 15.21 16.98 -13.34
C ASN A 527 14.48 15.62 -13.42
N ILE A 528 14.44 15.01 -14.61
CA ILE A 528 13.82 13.71 -14.86
C ILE A 528 14.83 12.77 -15.53
N LEU A 529 14.88 11.51 -15.09
CA LEU A 529 15.69 10.47 -15.72
C LEU A 529 15.04 10.07 -17.05
N LEU A 530 15.74 10.30 -18.16
CA LEU A 530 15.28 9.96 -19.51
C LEU A 530 16.24 8.96 -20.19
N PRO A 531 15.76 8.11 -21.13
CA PRO A 531 16.60 7.16 -21.87
C PRO A 531 17.70 7.80 -22.75
N HIS A 532 17.61 9.11 -22.97
CA HIS A 532 18.62 9.93 -23.65
C HIS A 532 18.89 11.15 -22.77
N GLU A 533 20.16 11.48 -22.56
CA GLU A 533 20.60 12.42 -21.52
C GLU A 533 19.89 13.78 -21.55
N GLN A 534 19.11 14.06 -20.49
CA GLN A 534 18.86 15.42 -20.02
C GLN A 534 19.76 15.68 -18.82
N ASN A 535 20.97 16.14 -19.09
CA ASN A 535 21.93 16.50 -18.04
C ASN A 535 21.42 17.71 -17.25
N LEU A 536 21.60 17.68 -15.94
CA LEU A 536 21.33 18.80 -15.04
C LEU A 536 22.29 19.95 -15.41
N ASN A 537 21.78 21.17 -15.54
CA ASN A 537 22.64 22.33 -15.82
C ASN A 537 23.48 22.73 -14.60
N GLU A 538 24.64 23.36 -14.84
CA GLU A 538 25.63 23.69 -13.80
C GLU A 538 25.20 24.81 -12.83
N TYR A 539 24.02 25.40 -13.03
CA TYR A 539 23.57 26.61 -12.33
C TYR A 539 22.50 26.34 -11.26
N THR A 540 22.35 25.09 -10.82
CA THR A 540 21.42 24.71 -9.73
C THR A 540 22.13 24.65 -8.37
N THR A 541 21.58 25.32 -7.36
CA THR A 541 22.07 25.31 -5.96
C THR A 541 21.48 24.16 -5.13
N ASP A 542 20.28 23.68 -5.48
CA ASP A 542 19.69 22.43 -4.96
C ASP A 542 18.98 21.72 -6.12
N SER A 543 18.84 20.40 -6.07
CA SER A 543 18.29 19.63 -7.20
C SER A 543 17.78 18.26 -6.81
N PHE A 544 16.64 17.86 -7.39
CA PHE A 544 16.10 16.52 -7.27
C PHE A 544 15.97 15.86 -8.65
N GLN A 545 16.36 14.58 -8.76
CA GLN A 545 16.21 13.81 -9.98
C GLN A 545 15.09 12.78 -9.80
N PHE A 546 13.96 13.03 -10.44
CA PHE A 546 12.84 12.09 -10.51
C PHE A 546 13.16 10.92 -11.44
N GLN A 547 12.66 9.73 -11.10
CA GLN A 547 12.50 8.61 -12.02
C GLN A 547 11.10 8.62 -12.66
N HIS A 548 10.11 9.25 -12.01
CA HIS A 548 8.72 9.28 -12.46
C HIS A 548 8.25 10.68 -12.86
N PHE A 549 7.72 10.81 -14.07
CA PHE A 549 7.14 12.06 -14.59
C PHE A 549 6.04 12.66 -13.70
N PHE A 550 5.21 11.80 -13.09
CA PHE A 550 4.09 12.25 -12.26
C PHE A 550 4.55 12.96 -10.96
N GLY A 551 5.55 12.40 -10.28
CA GLY A 551 6.14 13.02 -9.09
C GLY A 551 6.70 14.40 -9.41
N ARG A 552 7.43 14.50 -10.54
CA ARG A 552 7.99 15.75 -11.05
C ARG A 552 6.93 16.80 -11.36
N LYS A 553 5.89 16.45 -12.11
CA LYS A 553 4.80 17.37 -12.46
C LYS A 553 4.17 17.99 -11.22
N VAL A 554 3.73 17.14 -10.28
CA VAL A 554 3.16 17.60 -9.02
C VAL A 554 4.14 18.52 -8.27
N ALA A 555 5.42 18.17 -8.18
CA ALA A 555 6.44 19.02 -7.55
C ALA A 555 6.65 20.38 -8.26
N MET A 556 6.54 20.44 -9.59
CA MET A 556 6.63 21.69 -10.35
C MET A 556 5.35 22.55 -10.24
N THR A 557 4.21 21.93 -9.92
CA THR A 557 2.92 22.62 -9.65
C THR A 557 2.71 23.03 -8.19
N LEU A 558 3.57 22.63 -7.23
CA LEU A 558 3.31 22.85 -5.81
C LEU A 558 3.66 24.28 -5.33
N ASP A 559 2.68 24.92 -4.70
CA ASP A 559 2.75 26.12 -3.86
C ASP A 559 3.77 27.19 -4.32
N ALA A 560 3.55 27.69 -5.55
CA ALA A 560 4.38 28.72 -6.15
C ALA A 560 3.77 30.12 -5.98
N SER A 561 4.63 31.12 -5.76
CA SER A 561 4.30 32.54 -5.81
C SER A 561 3.90 32.99 -7.22
N ALA A 562 4.32 32.26 -8.27
CA ALA A 562 3.89 32.40 -9.67
C ALA A 562 4.41 31.26 -10.56
N TYR A 563 3.80 31.09 -11.72
CA TYR A 563 4.29 30.21 -12.81
C TYR A 563 4.61 31.05 -14.05
N LEU A 564 5.84 31.01 -14.54
CA LEU A 564 6.29 31.76 -15.71
C LEU A 564 6.53 30.84 -16.91
N PHE A 565 5.93 31.16 -18.05
CA PHE A 565 6.01 30.38 -19.28
C PHE A 565 6.62 31.20 -20.42
N PHE A 566 7.86 30.87 -20.78
CA PHE A 566 8.52 31.38 -21.98
C PHE A 566 8.20 30.49 -23.19
N ALA A 567 8.51 30.96 -24.40
CA ALA A 567 8.32 30.21 -25.64
C ALA A 567 8.90 28.78 -25.55
N GLY A 568 8.11 27.80 -25.98
CA GLY A 568 8.34 26.39 -25.66
C GLY A 568 7.65 25.40 -26.59
N GLY A 569 7.93 24.11 -26.36
CA GLY A 569 7.36 23.01 -27.14
C GLY A 569 6.21 22.31 -26.40
N PHE A 570 5.88 21.08 -26.81
CA PHE A 570 4.79 20.31 -26.19
C PHE A 570 4.94 20.13 -24.68
N GLY A 571 6.15 19.96 -24.14
CA GLY A 571 6.33 19.89 -22.68
C GLY A 571 5.97 21.20 -21.96
N THR A 572 6.21 22.35 -22.57
CA THR A 572 5.81 23.66 -21.99
C THR A 572 4.29 23.86 -22.06
N LEU A 573 3.65 23.37 -23.12
CA LEU A 573 2.18 23.42 -23.27
C LEU A 573 1.47 22.43 -22.35
N ASP A 574 2.05 21.24 -22.14
CA ASP A 574 1.56 20.20 -21.23
C ASP A 574 1.47 20.74 -19.79
N GLU A 575 2.57 21.31 -19.27
CA GLU A 575 2.60 21.93 -17.94
C GLU A 575 1.67 23.16 -17.82
N LEU A 576 1.54 23.96 -18.89
CA LEU A 576 0.62 25.10 -18.91
C LEU A 576 -0.84 24.66 -18.77
N PHE A 577 -1.30 23.74 -19.64
CA PHE A 577 -2.69 23.29 -19.59
C PHE A 577 -2.99 22.44 -18.34
N GLU A 578 -1.99 21.77 -17.76
CA GLU A 578 -2.13 21.09 -16.47
C GLU A 578 -2.38 22.08 -15.32
N ILE A 579 -1.55 23.13 -15.19
CA ILE A 579 -1.74 24.17 -14.17
C ILE A 579 -3.09 24.89 -14.35
N LEU A 580 -3.44 25.29 -15.57
CA LEU A 580 -4.73 25.92 -15.85
C LEU A 580 -5.92 25.04 -15.46
N ALA A 581 -5.90 23.75 -15.79
CA ALA A 581 -6.95 22.81 -15.41
C ALA A 581 -7.02 22.57 -13.90
N LEU A 582 -5.89 22.56 -13.20
CA LEU A 582 -5.83 22.43 -11.73
C LEU A 582 -6.39 23.68 -11.02
N GLU A 583 -6.15 24.88 -11.56
CA GLU A 583 -6.72 26.13 -11.05
C GLU A 583 -8.21 26.33 -11.38
N GLU A 584 -8.64 25.94 -12.59
CA GLU A 584 -10.04 25.91 -13.02
C GLU A 584 -10.87 25.01 -12.08
N THR A 585 -10.34 23.83 -11.76
CA THR A 585 -11.02 22.81 -10.94
C THR A 585 -10.76 22.94 -9.43
N PHE A 586 -10.12 24.03 -9.00
CA PHE A 586 -9.78 24.34 -7.60
C PHE A 586 -9.02 23.19 -6.88
N LYS A 587 -8.13 22.52 -7.60
CA LYS A 587 -7.25 21.45 -7.07
C LYS A 587 -5.94 21.98 -6.51
N ILE A 588 -5.48 23.12 -7.00
CA ILE A 588 -4.41 23.92 -6.41
C ILE A 588 -4.94 25.33 -6.09
N PRO A 589 -4.31 26.07 -5.15
CA PRO A 589 -4.56 27.50 -4.99
C PRO A 589 -4.26 28.24 -6.30
N ARG A 590 -5.01 29.30 -6.62
CA ARG A 590 -4.72 30.14 -7.78
C ARG A 590 -3.51 31.02 -7.52
N ALA A 591 -2.48 30.91 -8.36
CA ALA A 591 -1.32 31.79 -8.39
C ALA A 591 -1.23 32.52 -9.74
N PRO A 592 -0.39 33.56 -9.88
CA PRO A 592 -0.19 34.21 -11.17
C PRO A 592 0.44 33.28 -12.21
N VAL A 593 -0.34 32.83 -13.20
CA VAL A 593 0.16 32.20 -14.43
C VAL A 593 0.47 33.29 -15.45
N ILE A 594 1.74 33.42 -15.84
CA ILE A 594 2.22 34.51 -16.69
C ILE A 594 2.95 33.94 -17.92
N LEU A 595 2.45 34.29 -19.10
CA LEU A 595 2.96 33.90 -20.40
C LEU A 595 3.83 35.03 -20.96
N ILE A 596 5.12 34.78 -21.15
CA ILE A 596 6.12 35.79 -21.52
C ILE A 596 6.55 35.59 -22.98
N GLY A 597 6.47 36.65 -23.79
CA GLY A 597 6.66 36.62 -25.24
C GLY A 597 5.32 36.65 -25.98
N SER A 598 4.67 37.81 -26.04
CA SER A 598 3.35 37.99 -26.67
C SER A 598 3.29 37.54 -28.14
N ASP A 599 4.35 37.72 -28.92
CA ASP A 599 4.44 37.22 -30.32
C ASP A 599 4.27 35.70 -30.43
N PHE A 600 4.70 34.94 -29.41
CA PHE A 600 4.56 33.48 -29.36
C PHE A 600 3.21 33.04 -28.79
N TRP A 601 2.75 33.70 -27.72
CA TRP A 601 1.55 33.30 -26.99
C TRP A 601 0.24 33.84 -27.58
N GLY A 602 0.28 34.97 -28.29
CA GLY A 602 -0.89 35.61 -28.91
C GLY A 602 -1.68 34.69 -29.86
N PRO A 603 -1.03 33.97 -30.81
CA PRO A 603 -1.71 32.99 -31.66
C PRO A 603 -2.34 31.82 -30.89
N ILE A 604 -1.83 31.49 -29.71
CA ILE A 604 -2.36 30.42 -28.86
C ILE A 604 -3.58 30.92 -28.07
N ASP A 605 -3.51 32.15 -27.53
CA ASP A 605 -4.66 32.84 -26.92
C ASP A 605 -5.82 33.03 -27.90
N GLU A 606 -5.52 33.38 -29.16
CA GLU A 606 -6.54 33.49 -30.21
C GLU A 606 -7.27 32.16 -30.42
N VAL A 607 -6.56 31.01 -30.40
CA VAL A 607 -7.20 29.68 -30.46
C VAL A 607 -8.04 29.40 -29.21
N ILE A 608 -7.54 29.69 -28.02
CA ILE A 608 -8.28 29.49 -26.76
C ILE A 608 -9.58 30.31 -26.77
N ARG A 609 -9.50 31.59 -27.15
CA ARG A 609 -10.67 32.48 -27.18
C ARG A 609 -11.64 32.14 -28.31
N THR A 610 -11.18 32.05 -29.55
CA THR A 610 -12.09 31.86 -30.70
C THR A 610 -12.63 30.43 -30.81
N VAL A 611 -11.84 29.42 -30.43
CA VAL A 611 -12.23 28.01 -30.58
C VAL A 611 -12.87 27.48 -29.30
N LEU A 612 -12.16 27.53 -28.16
CA LEU A 612 -12.62 26.89 -26.93
C LEU A 612 -13.75 27.71 -26.27
N LEU A 613 -13.61 29.03 -26.16
CA LEU A 613 -14.63 29.89 -25.55
C LEU A 613 -15.77 30.22 -26.54
N GLU A 614 -15.49 30.89 -27.65
CA GLU A 614 -16.54 31.45 -28.53
C GLU A 614 -17.26 30.40 -29.39
N ARG A 615 -16.52 29.50 -30.04
CA ARG A 615 -17.10 28.55 -31.02
C ARG A 615 -17.68 27.29 -30.40
N PHE A 616 -16.99 26.69 -29.43
CA PHE A 616 -17.41 25.41 -28.83
C PHE A 616 -17.90 25.51 -27.39
N GLY A 617 -17.66 26.63 -26.69
CA GLY A 617 -18.14 26.84 -25.31
C GLY A 617 -17.63 25.80 -24.32
N THR A 618 -16.40 25.30 -24.51
CA THR A 618 -15.78 24.26 -23.66
C THR A 618 -15.09 24.83 -22.42
N ILE A 619 -14.89 26.14 -22.36
CA ILE A 619 -14.40 26.89 -21.19
C ILE A 619 -15.34 28.07 -20.91
N SER A 620 -15.35 28.57 -19.68
CA SER A 620 -16.19 29.69 -19.25
C SER A 620 -15.54 31.05 -19.53
N SER A 621 -16.35 32.11 -19.42
CA SER A 621 -15.89 33.49 -19.50
C SER A 621 -15.03 33.96 -18.31
N ASP A 622 -14.79 33.11 -17.31
CA ASP A 622 -13.84 33.41 -16.23
C ASP A 622 -12.51 32.65 -16.38
N ASP A 623 -12.46 31.61 -17.21
CA ASP A 623 -11.26 30.77 -17.35
C ASP A 623 -10.18 31.41 -18.23
N HIS A 624 -10.58 32.31 -19.15
CA HIS A 624 -9.62 33.15 -19.88
C HIS A 624 -8.85 34.14 -18.97
N LYS A 625 -9.21 34.24 -17.69
CA LYS A 625 -8.55 35.10 -16.68
C LYS A 625 -7.53 34.33 -15.84
N LEU A 626 -7.37 33.02 -16.08
CA LEU A 626 -6.42 32.17 -15.35
C LEU A 626 -4.96 32.49 -15.70
N TYR A 627 -4.68 33.02 -16.89
CA TYR A 627 -3.35 33.48 -17.28
C TYR A 627 -3.32 34.95 -17.73
N LYS A 628 -2.13 35.53 -17.77
CA LYS A 628 -1.84 36.85 -18.36
C LYS A 628 -0.69 36.75 -19.35
N ILE A 629 -0.81 37.36 -20.53
CA ILE A 629 0.32 37.56 -21.45
C ILE A 629 1.02 38.88 -21.10
N MET A 630 2.31 38.84 -20.80
CA MET A 630 3.07 40.00 -20.30
C MET A 630 4.54 39.95 -20.76
N ASP A 631 5.05 41.06 -21.31
CA ASP A 631 6.45 41.15 -21.76
C ASP A 631 7.34 42.05 -20.88
N ASN A 632 6.75 42.94 -20.08
CA ASN A 632 7.49 43.88 -19.24
C ASN A 632 7.79 43.28 -17.85
N HIS A 633 9.08 43.26 -17.46
CA HIS A 633 9.52 42.69 -16.18
C HIS A 633 9.06 43.46 -14.93
N ASP A 634 8.86 44.78 -15.01
CA ASP A 634 8.33 45.58 -13.91
C ASP A 634 6.89 45.18 -13.59
N ASP A 635 6.05 45.07 -14.63
CA ASP A 635 4.65 44.69 -14.51
C ASP A 635 4.51 43.24 -14.00
N ILE A 636 5.35 42.32 -14.49
CA ILE A 636 5.40 40.93 -14.01
C ILE A 636 5.75 40.90 -12.52
N MET A 637 6.83 41.58 -12.11
CA MET A 637 7.20 41.68 -10.69
C MET A 637 6.09 42.33 -9.85
N HIS A 638 5.36 43.31 -10.37
CA HIS A 638 4.25 43.94 -9.67
C HIS A 638 3.12 42.95 -9.39
N VAL A 639 2.73 42.13 -10.38
CA VAL A 639 1.69 41.10 -10.22
C VAL A 639 2.09 40.04 -9.18
N ILE A 640 3.33 39.55 -9.22
CA ILE A 640 3.82 38.54 -8.26
C ILE A 640 3.87 39.12 -6.85
N ASN A 641 4.41 40.34 -6.69
CA ASN A 641 4.49 41.01 -5.40
C ASN A 641 3.11 41.36 -4.81
N GLN A 642 2.11 41.68 -5.65
CA GLN A 642 0.74 41.92 -5.17
C GLN A 642 0.12 40.63 -4.62
N TYR A 643 0.26 39.51 -5.33
CA TYR A 643 -0.24 38.20 -4.88
C TYR A 643 0.40 37.79 -3.54
N GLU A 644 1.71 37.94 -3.41
CA GLU A 644 2.45 37.74 -2.16
C GLU A 644 1.93 38.61 -1.00
N GLN A 645 1.61 39.88 -1.26
CA GLN A 645 1.03 40.77 -0.25
C GLN A 645 -0.40 40.38 0.13
N GLU A 646 -1.15 39.73 -0.76
CA GLU A 646 -2.50 39.23 -0.48
C GLU A 646 -2.48 37.93 0.33
N LEU A 647 -1.56 37.00 0.03
CA LEU A 647 -1.32 35.79 0.83
C LEU A 647 -0.91 36.10 2.29
N ASN A 648 -0.09 37.13 2.48
CA ASN A 648 0.45 37.50 3.80
C ASN A 648 -0.49 38.37 4.66
N LYS A 649 -1.73 38.62 4.23
CA LYS A 649 -2.74 39.30 5.07
C LYS A 649 -3.31 38.32 6.11
N PRO A 650 -3.38 38.66 7.40
CA PRO A 650 -4.07 37.83 8.38
C PRO A 650 -5.55 37.73 8.01
N LYS A 651 -6.08 36.50 8.03
CA LYS A 651 -7.50 36.18 7.79
C LYS A 651 -8.39 36.54 8.98
#